data_AF-A0A3D0D096-F1
#
_entry.id   AF-A0A3D0D096-F1
#
_cell.length_a   1.000
_cell.length_b   1.000
_cell.length_c   1.000
_cell.angle_alpha   90.00
_cell.angle_beta   90.00
_cell.angle_gamma   90.00
#
_symmetry.space_group_name_H-M   'P 1'
#
loop_
_entity.id
_entity.type
_entity.pdbx_description
1 polymer ?
#
loop_
_entity_poly.entity_id
_entity_poly.type
_entity_poly.pdbx_seq_one_letter_code
_entity_poly.pdbx_strand_id
1 'polypeptide(L)'
;MIEKEFDIPFVAGIALREKQIQQNYRPIIAIHKWFARRPGSLFRSLLLAEFGQGPLRERYFRANILKGIRVADPFMGGGTPLFEANRLGCDVTGYDINPMAYWIVRQEIEYLDLKKYREAASDLLDALENEIGHLYRTVCLHCGSQDAFVKYFLWVKVAECQLCGADIDLFPGYLLAEDQRHPKNVFVCRNCGELTETYSRKNPGLCKACGKDLSRSGPAKRNHCSCRQCGSINRYPDPKAGPPKHRMFALEYYCPKCKSQHQGRFFKRPDNDDLAKYAIAEAMLTQMEQQFIPDDKIPGGDETNRLHRWGYHRYREMFNARQLIGLELSCQMIAHLANERVRNALATNLSDLLRYQNMLCRYDTKALKSLDIFSVHGFPVGLVQCESNLLGIRSQRRSLNVGSGGWSNIIEKYAKAKAYCDAPFEVKYSGKRKVQIVIPAEWIGDQRNGEGIIERRNVQLYCASATSAEFPSASLDAVVTDPPYFGNVQYAELMDFCYVWLRRLVGGTDDAFHSRSTRNADELTGNITMDRDLDHFTEGLSEVFSRMANALKPGAPLAFTYHHNTLEAYHPIAVAILDAGLTCSASLPCPAEMGASIHINGTASSIIDTIFVCRSTGKVPRGWIAERPEEVAELVCNDLDQLRRGNVTPTQGDIRCIAFGHLTRLAIWQLRQSWDRAMPVEEKLFIISSHMEKSGGFAAVAQFLGDDFVSASKVQHATTREERAFYGTSEDYISF
;
A
#
# COMPACT_ATOMS: atom_id res chain seq x y z
N MET A 1 19.07 -21.60 -11.54
CA MET A 1 17.64 -22.00 -11.55
C MET A 1 17.09 -21.88 -10.15
N ILE A 2 15.92 -21.26 -10.01
CA ILE A 2 15.28 -20.97 -8.72
C ILE A 2 15.22 -22.20 -7.81
N GLU A 3 14.84 -23.36 -8.35
CA GLU A 3 14.66 -24.61 -7.61
C GLU A 3 15.91 -25.09 -6.87
N LYS A 4 17.11 -24.65 -7.29
CA LYS A 4 18.39 -25.04 -6.68
C LYS A 4 19.06 -23.90 -5.94
N GLU A 5 18.95 -22.69 -6.48
CA GLU A 5 19.77 -21.54 -6.09
C GLU A 5 19.04 -20.57 -5.15
N PHE A 6 17.74 -20.79 -4.88
CA PHE A 6 16.98 -19.96 -3.96
C PHE A 6 17.27 -20.33 -2.50
N ASP A 7 17.85 -19.38 -1.76
CA ASP A 7 18.26 -19.55 -0.35
C ASP A 7 17.12 -19.05 0.58
N ILE A 8 16.18 -19.94 0.92
CA ILE A 8 15.00 -19.61 1.76
C ILE A 8 15.41 -18.89 3.07
N PRO A 9 16.37 -19.40 3.88
CA PRO A 9 16.78 -18.72 5.11
C PRO A 9 17.26 -17.28 4.87
N PHE A 10 18.09 -17.07 3.85
CA PHE A 10 18.60 -15.73 3.53
C PHE A 10 17.48 -14.79 3.10
N VAL A 11 16.66 -15.20 2.14
CA VAL A 11 15.59 -14.36 1.57
C VAL A 11 14.54 -14.03 2.62
N ALA A 12 14.14 -15.01 3.44
CA ALA A 12 13.17 -14.80 4.49
C ALA A 12 13.61 -13.75 5.51
N GLY A 13 14.88 -13.79 5.93
CA GLY A 13 15.43 -12.84 6.89
C GLY A 13 15.49 -11.40 6.38
N ILE A 14 15.75 -11.19 5.09
CA ILE A 14 15.77 -9.84 4.49
C ILE A 14 14.36 -9.35 4.16
N ALA A 15 13.49 -10.21 3.62
CA ALA A 15 12.12 -9.87 3.25
C ALA A 15 11.27 -9.48 4.47
N LEU A 16 11.40 -10.22 5.57
CA LEU A 16 10.70 -9.91 6.83
C LEU A 16 11.07 -8.51 7.35
N ARG A 17 12.36 -8.14 7.25
CA ARG A 17 12.84 -6.83 7.71
C ARG A 17 12.41 -5.70 6.78
N GLU A 18 12.44 -5.94 5.47
CA GLU A 18 11.96 -4.98 4.46
C GLU A 18 10.48 -4.68 4.66
N LYS A 19 9.64 -5.71 4.82
CA LYS A 19 8.18 -5.56 4.86
C LYS A 19 7.68 -4.66 6.00
N GLN A 20 8.45 -4.52 7.08
CA GLN A 20 8.14 -3.60 8.18
C GLN A 20 8.17 -2.12 7.77
N ILE A 21 9.10 -1.71 6.89
CA ILE A 21 9.24 -0.31 6.44
C ILE A 21 9.79 -0.30 5.00
N GLN A 22 9.02 -0.80 4.05
CA GLN A 22 9.51 -1.08 2.69
C GLN A 22 10.12 0.15 2.01
N GLN A 23 9.56 1.34 2.21
CA GLN A 23 10.04 2.60 1.64
C GLN A 23 11.48 2.97 2.05
N ASN A 24 12.00 2.41 3.14
CA ASN A 24 13.40 2.62 3.55
C ASN A 24 14.38 1.69 2.82
N TYR A 25 13.87 0.60 2.24
CA TYR A 25 14.64 -0.41 1.50
C TYR A 25 14.53 -0.22 0.00
N ARG A 26 13.34 0.20 -0.45
CA ARG A 26 12.97 0.49 -1.83
C ARG A 26 12.23 1.83 -1.89
N PRO A 27 12.94 2.97 -1.88
CA PRO A 27 12.31 4.29 -1.97
C PRO A 27 11.37 4.47 -3.19
N ILE A 28 11.63 3.78 -4.31
CA ILE A 28 10.80 3.83 -5.52
C ILE A 28 9.33 3.55 -5.24
N ILE A 29 9.03 2.53 -4.42
CA ILE A 29 7.65 2.17 -4.09
C ILE A 29 6.99 3.12 -3.07
N ALA A 30 7.68 4.19 -2.69
CA ALA A 30 7.10 5.22 -1.84
C ALA A 30 6.43 6.34 -2.64
N ILE A 31 6.64 6.42 -3.96
CA ILE A 31 6.14 7.51 -4.81
C ILE A 31 4.63 7.68 -4.64
N HIS A 32 3.88 6.58 -4.81
CA HIS A 32 2.45 6.55 -4.57
C HIS A 32 2.08 5.31 -3.75
N LYS A 33 0.91 5.32 -3.10
CA LYS A 33 0.38 4.12 -2.46
C LYS A 33 -0.27 3.20 -3.48
N TRP A 34 0.12 1.93 -3.43
CA TRP A 34 -0.62 0.79 -3.95
C TRP A 34 -0.79 -0.23 -2.82
N PHE A 35 -1.94 -0.91 -2.72
CA PHE A 35 -2.24 -1.74 -1.53
C PHE A 35 -1.54 -3.10 -1.56
N ALA A 36 -1.27 -3.66 -2.75
CA ALA A 36 -0.55 -4.91 -2.93
C ALA A 36 0.92 -4.64 -3.31
N ARG A 37 1.82 -4.66 -2.33
CA ARG A 37 3.27 -4.60 -2.57
C ARG A 37 4.00 -5.64 -1.75
N ARG A 38 4.62 -6.58 -2.46
CA ARG A 38 5.51 -7.61 -1.92
C ARG A 38 6.95 -7.07 -1.85
N PRO A 39 7.80 -7.63 -0.98
CA PRO A 39 9.18 -7.14 -0.80
C PRO A 39 9.99 -7.22 -2.10
N GLY A 40 10.71 -6.15 -2.45
CA GLY A 40 11.64 -6.14 -3.59
C GLY A 40 12.78 -7.15 -3.40
N SER A 41 13.18 -7.40 -2.14
CA SER A 41 14.14 -8.46 -1.83
C SER A 41 13.74 -9.85 -2.32
N LEU A 42 12.44 -10.16 -2.37
CA LEU A 42 11.93 -11.43 -2.88
C LEU A 42 12.16 -11.52 -4.40
N PHE A 43 11.62 -10.58 -5.17
CA PHE A 43 11.72 -10.63 -6.63
C PHE A 43 13.16 -10.50 -7.14
N ARG A 44 13.98 -9.66 -6.49
CA ARG A 44 15.43 -9.63 -6.75
C ARG A 44 16.05 -11.01 -6.55
N SER A 45 15.69 -11.70 -5.47
CA SER A 45 16.22 -13.02 -5.16
C SER A 45 15.79 -14.09 -6.15
N LEU A 46 14.54 -14.05 -6.63
CA LEU A 46 14.04 -14.95 -7.67
C LEU A 46 14.81 -14.77 -8.98
N LEU A 47 14.96 -13.53 -9.45
CA LEU A 47 15.69 -13.20 -10.68
C LEU A 47 17.16 -13.60 -10.58
N LEU A 48 17.81 -13.32 -9.45
CA LEU A 48 19.19 -13.70 -9.22
C LEU A 48 19.35 -15.22 -9.08
N ALA A 49 18.40 -15.94 -8.48
CA ALA A 49 18.40 -17.41 -8.42
C ALA A 49 18.20 -18.07 -9.78
N GLU A 50 17.44 -17.43 -10.66
CA GLU A 50 17.26 -17.94 -12.01
C GLU A 50 18.49 -17.71 -12.89
N PHE A 51 18.94 -16.44 -12.98
CA PHE A 51 19.89 -16.00 -14.00
C PHE A 51 21.31 -15.74 -13.49
N GLY A 52 21.50 -15.68 -12.16
CA GLY A 52 22.81 -15.43 -11.56
C GLY A 52 23.68 -16.68 -11.45
N GLN A 53 25.00 -16.49 -11.40
CA GLN A 53 25.98 -17.55 -11.13
C GLN A 53 26.52 -17.47 -9.70
N GLY A 54 26.74 -18.62 -9.06
CA GLY A 54 27.27 -18.72 -7.69
C GLY A 54 26.24 -18.46 -6.57
N PRO A 55 26.64 -18.44 -5.29
CA PRO A 55 25.71 -18.40 -4.15
C PRO A 55 24.86 -17.11 -4.07
N LEU A 56 23.55 -17.25 -3.85
CA LEU A 56 22.59 -16.12 -3.80
C LEU A 56 22.99 -15.01 -2.84
N ARG A 57 23.39 -15.37 -1.61
CA ARG A 57 23.71 -14.39 -0.56
C ARG A 57 24.88 -13.48 -0.90
N GLU A 58 25.80 -13.94 -1.74
CA GLU A 58 26.99 -13.19 -2.12
C GLU A 58 26.68 -12.20 -3.25
N ARG A 59 25.93 -12.64 -4.26
CA ARG A 59 25.53 -11.79 -5.40
C ARG A 59 24.47 -10.76 -5.06
N TYR A 60 23.63 -11.01 -4.05
CA TYR A 60 22.53 -10.10 -3.68
C TYR A 60 23.02 -8.68 -3.39
N PHE A 61 24.16 -8.56 -2.69
CA PHE A 61 24.79 -7.28 -2.30
C PHE A 61 25.88 -6.79 -3.27
N ARG A 62 25.92 -7.33 -4.49
CA ARG A 62 26.83 -6.91 -5.56
C ARG A 62 26.01 -6.46 -6.78
N ALA A 63 26.70 -5.78 -7.69
CA ALA A 63 26.12 -5.38 -8.97
C ALA A 63 25.89 -6.59 -9.86
N ASN A 64 24.72 -6.65 -10.51
CA ASN A 64 24.38 -7.67 -11.48
C ASN A 64 23.83 -7.00 -12.74
N ILE A 65 24.15 -7.56 -13.91
CA ILE A 65 23.72 -7.04 -15.22
C ILE A 65 23.19 -8.22 -16.04
N LEU A 66 21.87 -8.26 -16.22
CA LEU A 66 21.09 -9.28 -16.93
C LEU A 66 20.58 -8.73 -18.27
N LYS A 67 21.45 -8.04 -19.01
CA LYS A 67 21.10 -7.43 -20.30
C LYS A 67 20.68 -8.51 -21.30
N GLY A 68 19.59 -8.27 -22.01
CA GLY A 68 19.04 -9.19 -23.02
C GLY A 68 18.06 -10.23 -22.48
N ILE A 69 17.85 -10.26 -21.16
CA ILE A 69 16.78 -11.04 -20.53
C ILE A 69 15.48 -10.24 -20.60
N ARG A 70 14.40 -10.89 -21.05
CA ARG A 70 13.05 -10.31 -21.13
C ARG A 70 12.15 -10.88 -20.05
N VAL A 71 11.65 -10.01 -19.18
CA VAL A 71 10.78 -10.39 -18.04
C VAL A 71 9.41 -9.75 -18.21
N ALA A 72 8.34 -10.53 -18.04
CA ALA A 72 6.98 -10.00 -18.03
C ALA A 72 6.29 -10.13 -16.67
N ASP A 73 5.38 -9.20 -16.40
CA ASP A 73 4.44 -9.22 -15.28
C ASP A 73 3.02 -8.92 -15.82
N PRO A 74 2.16 -9.95 -15.99
CA PRO A 74 0.81 -9.77 -16.49
C PRO A 74 -0.17 -9.17 -15.46
N PHE A 75 0.26 -9.00 -14.21
CA PHE A 75 -0.53 -8.44 -13.11
C PHE A 75 0.30 -7.40 -12.35
N MET A 76 0.82 -6.40 -13.08
CA MET A 76 1.92 -5.59 -12.54
C MET A 76 1.55 -4.86 -11.26
N GLY A 77 0.28 -4.44 -11.08
CA GLY A 77 -0.22 -3.83 -9.85
C GLY A 77 0.71 -2.76 -9.29
N GLY A 78 1.44 -3.10 -8.23
CA GLY A 78 2.39 -2.21 -7.57
C GLY A 78 3.76 -2.07 -8.23
N GLY A 79 4.08 -2.88 -9.23
CA GLY A 79 5.28 -2.80 -10.09
C GLY A 79 6.55 -3.46 -9.55
N THR A 80 6.55 -4.03 -8.33
CA THR A 80 7.77 -4.53 -7.69
C THR A 80 8.56 -5.55 -8.55
N PRO A 81 7.93 -6.56 -9.20
CA PRO A 81 8.66 -7.49 -10.07
C PRO A 81 9.39 -6.77 -11.21
N LEU A 82 8.71 -5.83 -11.86
CA LEU A 82 9.25 -5.04 -12.97
C LEU A 82 10.39 -4.14 -12.52
N PHE A 83 10.30 -3.50 -11.35
CA PHE A 83 11.37 -2.65 -10.84
C PHE A 83 12.65 -3.43 -10.57
N GLU A 84 12.56 -4.60 -9.95
CA GLU A 84 13.74 -5.43 -9.67
C GLU A 84 14.33 -6.05 -10.95
N ALA A 85 13.49 -6.45 -11.91
CA ALA A 85 13.97 -6.93 -13.21
C ALA A 85 14.67 -5.80 -14.00
N ASN A 86 14.04 -4.64 -14.13
CA ASN A 86 14.63 -3.49 -14.80
C ASN A 86 15.93 -3.07 -14.09
N ARG A 87 15.94 -3.04 -12.75
CA ARG A 87 17.13 -2.71 -11.95
C ARG A 87 18.35 -3.54 -12.33
N LEU A 88 18.14 -4.83 -12.53
CA LEU A 88 19.15 -5.80 -12.92
C LEU A 88 19.56 -5.70 -14.40
N GLY A 89 18.89 -4.88 -15.22
CA GLY A 89 19.20 -4.69 -16.63
C GLY A 89 18.33 -5.45 -17.61
N CYS A 90 17.25 -6.11 -17.14
CA CYS A 90 16.31 -6.79 -18.01
C CYS A 90 15.44 -5.78 -18.78
N ASP A 91 15.00 -6.20 -19.98
CA ASP A 91 13.86 -5.59 -20.66
C ASP A 91 12.57 -6.06 -19.99
N VAL A 92 11.61 -5.16 -19.76
CA VAL A 92 10.44 -5.45 -18.95
C VAL A 92 9.14 -5.15 -19.69
N THR A 93 8.14 -6.02 -19.50
CA THR A 93 6.79 -5.85 -20.03
C THR A 93 5.75 -6.01 -18.92
N GLY A 94 4.86 -5.04 -18.75
CA GLY A 94 3.86 -5.02 -17.68
C GLY A 94 2.45 -4.78 -18.20
N TYR A 95 1.47 -5.50 -17.64
CA TYR A 95 0.04 -5.30 -17.91
C TYR A 95 -0.71 -5.08 -16.60
N ASP A 96 -1.61 -4.11 -16.60
CA ASP A 96 -2.64 -3.97 -15.58
C ASP A 96 -3.86 -3.30 -16.21
N ILE A 97 -5.05 -3.78 -15.88
CA ILE A 97 -6.29 -3.20 -16.38
C ILE A 97 -6.64 -1.89 -15.67
N ASN A 98 -6.10 -1.68 -14.47
CA ASN A 98 -6.38 -0.50 -13.67
C ASN A 98 -5.48 0.67 -14.11
N PRO A 99 -6.06 1.80 -14.56
CA PRO A 99 -5.28 2.93 -15.06
C PRO A 99 -4.41 3.60 -13.99
N MET A 100 -4.78 3.49 -12.71
CA MET A 100 -3.95 3.98 -11.62
C MET A 100 -2.73 3.10 -11.38
N ALA A 101 -2.86 1.77 -11.44
CA ALA A 101 -1.72 0.85 -11.37
C ALA A 101 -0.72 1.17 -12.48
N TYR A 102 -1.22 1.22 -13.72
CA TYR A 102 -0.43 1.58 -14.90
C TYR A 102 0.27 2.93 -14.76
N TRP A 103 -0.45 3.98 -14.39
CA TRP A 103 0.13 5.31 -14.21
C TRP A 103 1.23 5.30 -13.15
N ILE A 104 0.97 4.70 -11.99
CA ILE A 104 1.93 4.64 -10.87
C ILE A 104 3.21 3.92 -11.30
N VAL A 105 3.10 2.73 -11.89
CA VAL A 105 4.26 1.94 -12.32
C VAL A 105 5.05 2.67 -13.40
N ARG A 106 4.37 3.29 -14.37
CA ARG A 106 5.01 4.09 -15.41
C ARG A 106 5.81 5.25 -14.82
N GLN A 107 5.23 6.01 -13.91
CA GLN A 107 5.89 7.17 -13.30
C GLN A 107 6.99 6.78 -12.30
N GLU A 108 6.86 5.62 -11.65
CA GLU A 108 7.91 5.05 -10.81
C GLU A 108 9.14 4.64 -11.61
N ILE A 109 8.95 3.97 -12.76
CA ILE A 109 10.06 3.49 -13.58
C ILE A 109 10.64 4.57 -14.51
N GLU A 110 9.82 5.45 -15.08
CA GLU A 110 10.25 6.42 -16.10
C GLU A 110 11.41 7.32 -15.63
N TYR A 111 12.41 7.53 -16.48
CA TYR A 111 13.52 8.43 -16.22
C TYR A 111 13.03 9.87 -16.02
N LEU A 112 13.54 10.53 -14.96
CA LEU A 112 13.26 11.93 -14.67
C LEU A 112 14.54 12.72 -14.42
N ASP A 113 14.67 13.88 -15.08
CA ASP A 113 15.67 14.88 -14.76
C ASP A 113 15.35 15.51 -13.40
N LEU A 114 16.05 15.05 -12.36
CA LEU A 114 15.83 15.46 -10.98
C LEU A 114 16.07 16.95 -10.75
N LYS A 115 16.93 17.60 -11.53
CA LYS A 115 17.21 19.02 -11.38
C LYS A 115 16.02 19.83 -11.87
N LYS A 116 15.56 19.58 -13.10
CA LYS A 116 14.36 20.25 -13.66
C LYS A 116 13.11 19.99 -12.83
N TYR A 117 12.96 18.76 -12.33
CA TYR A 117 11.87 18.44 -11.43
C TYR A 117 11.93 19.25 -10.13
N ARG A 118 13.09 19.35 -9.47
CA ARG A 118 13.24 20.13 -8.23
C ARG A 118 13.02 21.63 -8.45
N GLU A 119 13.44 22.16 -9.59
CA GLU A 119 13.19 23.55 -9.99
C GLU A 119 11.68 23.80 -10.12
N ALA A 120 10.98 23.05 -10.97
CA ALA A 120 9.53 23.18 -11.15
C ALA A 120 8.73 22.95 -9.85
N ALA A 121 9.17 22.00 -9.02
CA ALA A 121 8.55 21.73 -7.72
C ALA A 121 8.78 22.87 -6.71
N SER A 122 9.90 23.61 -6.80
CA SER A 122 10.12 24.81 -6.01
C SER A 122 9.23 25.94 -6.48
N ASP A 123 9.18 26.19 -7.79
CA ASP A 123 8.34 27.24 -8.38
C ASP A 123 6.86 27.05 -8.02
N LEU A 124 6.36 25.81 -8.08
CA LEU A 124 5.01 25.46 -7.63
C LEU A 124 4.79 25.82 -6.16
N LEU A 125 5.72 25.46 -5.28
CA LEU A 125 5.60 25.72 -3.85
C LEU A 125 5.68 27.21 -3.52
N ASP A 126 6.56 27.95 -4.19
CA ASP A 126 6.74 29.39 -3.99
C ASP A 126 5.49 30.14 -4.48
N ALA A 127 4.90 29.73 -5.61
CA ALA A 127 3.65 30.27 -6.11
C ALA A 127 2.48 29.99 -5.14
N LEU A 128 2.32 28.75 -4.67
CA LEU A 128 1.27 28.41 -3.71
C LEU A 128 1.47 29.11 -2.35
N GLU A 129 2.70 29.29 -1.89
CA GLU A 129 2.98 30.05 -0.65
C GLU A 129 2.55 31.52 -0.80
N ASN A 130 2.77 32.14 -1.97
CA ASN A 130 2.32 33.50 -2.25
C ASN A 130 0.78 33.61 -2.28
N GLU A 131 0.11 32.68 -2.96
CA GLU A 131 -1.35 32.70 -3.13
C GLU A 131 -2.10 32.37 -1.84
N ILE A 132 -1.72 31.29 -1.15
CA ILE A 132 -2.52 30.70 -0.06
C ILE A 132 -1.73 30.50 1.24
N GLY A 133 -0.43 30.81 1.29
CA GLY A 133 0.42 30.58 2.47
C GLY A 133 -0.09 31.26 3.74
N HIS A 134 -0.71 32.43 3.60
CA HIS A 134 -1.33 33.19 4.69
C HIS A 134 -2.51 32.46 5.36
N LEU A 135 -3.22 31.57 4.63
CA LEU A 135 -4.31 30.73 5.14
C LEU A 135 -3.82 29.60 6.06
N TYR A 136 -2.50 29.37 6.09
CA TYR A 136 -1.82 28.35 6.88
C TYR A 136 -0.96 28.96 8.01
N ARG A 137 -1.15 30.24 8.34
CA ARG A 137 -0.47 30.94 9.44
C ARG A 137 -1.41 31.22 10.61
N THR A 138 -0.86 31.26 11.82
CA THR A 138 -1.57 31.61 13.06
C THR A 138 -0.68 32.41 14.01
N VAL A 139 -1.30 33.05 14.99
CA VAL A 139 -0.59 33.74 16.07
C VAL A 139 -0.04 32.75 17.10
N CYS A 140 1.26 32.84 17.37
CA CYS A 140 1.89 32.05 18.44
C CYS A 140 1.51 32.57 19.82
N LEU A 141 0.95 31.69 20.67
CA LEU A 141 0.56 32.04 22.04
C LEU A 141 1.73 32.37 22.98
N HIS A 142 2.98 32.06 22.59
CA HIS A 142 4.16 32.29 23.43
C HIS A 142 4.89 33.60 23.13
N CYS A 143 4.95 34.02 21.87
CA CYS A 143 5.70 35.20 21.45
C CYS A 143 4.89 36.23 20.67
N GLY A 144 3.60 35.96 20.41
CA GLY A 144 2.74 36.85 19.61
C GLY A 144 3.07 36.93 18.12
N SER A 145 4.06 36.17 17.63
CA SER A 145 4.41 36.15 16.20
C SER A 145 3.22 35.70 15.36
N GLN A 146 2.88 36.47 14.32
CA GLN A 146 1.80 36.15 13.39
C GLN A 146 2.21 35.11 12.32
N ASP A 147 3.51 34.87 12.17
CA ASP A 147 4.08 33.94 11.18
C ASP A 147 4.23 32.48 11.67
N ALA A 148 3.50 32.07 12.71
CA ALA A 148 3.58 30.67 13.14
C ALA A 148 2.82 29.78 12.14
N PHE A 149 3.41 28.66 11.78
CA PHE A 149 2.83 27.75 10.78
C PHE A 149 1.82 26.83 11.46
N VAL A 150 0.58 26.80 10.99
CA VAL A 150 -0.34 25.74 11.41
C VAL A 150 0.13 24.44 10.78
N LYS A 151 0.38 23.43 11.59
CA LYS A 151 0.81 22.10 11.15
C LYS A 151 -0.42 21.25 10.80
N TYR A 152 -1.42 21.24 11.69
CA TYR A 152 -2.69 20.54 11.50
C TYR A 152 -3.86 21.38 12.01
N PHE A 153 -4.93 21.44 11.23
CA PHE A 153 -6.24 21.92 11.66
C PHE A 153 -7.09 20.70 12.05
N LEU A 154 -7.71 20.75 13.22
CA LEU A 154 -8.46 19.64 13.76
C LEU A 154 -9.94 19.99 13.83
N TRP A 155 -10.73 19.12 13.22
CA TRP A 155 -12.14 19.32 12.95
C TRP A 155 -12.96 18.23 13.63
N VAL A 156 -14.16 18.57 14.08
CA VAL A 156 -15.15 17.62 14.58
C VAL A 156 -16.38 17.70 13.69
N LYS A 157 -16.99 16.56 13.37
CA LYS A 157 -18.27 16.53 12.67
C LYS A 157 -19.38 17.13 13.51
N VAL A 158 -20.29 17.83 12.85
CA VAL A 158 -21.46 18.45 13.46
C VAL A 158 -22.71 17.76 12.91
N ALA A 159 -23.62 17.38 13.81
CA ALA A 159 -24.96 16.94 13.46
C ALA A 159 -25.99 17.97 13.96
N GLU A 160 -27.14 18.02 13.31
CA GLU A 160 -28.26 18.85 13.76
C GLU A 160 -29.19 18.04 14.67
N CYS A 161 -29.65 18.66 15.76
CA CYS A 161 -30.63 18.04 16.63
C CYS A 161 -31.99 17.93 15.95
N GLN A 162 -32.52 16.71 15.79
CA GLN A 162 -33.81 16.44 15.16
C GLN A 162 -35.03 17.02 15.91
N LEU A 163 -34.84 17.46 17.16
CA LEU A 163 -35.91 18.05 17.97
C LEU A 163 -35.84 19.58 18.03
N CYS A 164 -34.66 20.16 18.22
CA CYS A 164 -34.51 21.61 18.47
C CYS A 164 -33.65 22.35 17.44
N GLY A 165 -33.10 21.66 16.44
CA GLY A 165 -32.26 22.26 15.39
C GLY A 165 -30.86 22.70 15.84
N ALA A 166 -30.50 22.51 17.12
CA ALA A 166 -29.19 22.91 17.63
C ALA A 166 -28.05 22.02 17.10
N ASP A 167 -26.91 22.63 16.80
CA ASP A 167 -25.69 21.92 16.42
C ASP A 167 -25.14 21.05 17.57
N ILE A 168 -24.72 19.83 17.22
CA ILE A 168 -24.13 18.85 18.13
C ILE A 168 -22.75 18.45 17.59
N ASP A 169 -21.70 18.84 18.32
CA ASP A 169 -20.35 18.34 18.07
C ASP A 169 -20.24 16.84 18.40
N LEU A 170 -19.91 16.02 17.42
CA LEU A 170 -19.81 14.57 17.55
C LEU A 170 -18.47 14.11 18.15
N PHE A 171 -18.01 14.73 19.24
CA PHE A 171 -16.79 14.27 19.90
C PHE A 171 -16.95 12.82 20.40
N PRO A 172 -16.08 11.87 20.01
CA PRO A 172 -16.02 10.54 20.61
C PRO A 172 -15.39 10.59 22.02
N GLY A 173 -14.54 11.59 22.23
CA GLY A 173 -13.82 11.89 23.46
C GLY A 173 -13.15 13.24 23.31
N TYR A 174 -12.68 13.81 24.43
CA TYR A 174 -12.05 15.13 24.43
C TYR A 174 -10.53 15.09 24.62
N LEU A 175 -9.92 13.91 24.66
CA LEU A 175 -8.47 13.78 24.68
C LEU A 175 -7.92 14.08 23.29
N LEU A 176 -7.12 15.14 23.18
CA LEU A 176 -6.50 15.58 21.93
C LEU A 176 -5.10 14.98 21.75
N ALA A 177 -4.29 14.95 22.81
CA ALA A 177 -2.92 14.44 22.75
C ALA A 177 -2.59 13.64 24.01
N GLU A 178 -1.91 12.52 23.85
CA GLU A 178 -1.32 11.74 24.95
C GLU A 178 0.09 12.24 25.27
N ASP A 179 0.51 12.01 26.52
CA ASP A 179 1.82 12.37 27.08
C ASP A 179 2.99 11.51 26.56
N GLN A 180 2.94 11.10 25.30
CA GLN A 180 3.93 10.23 24.65
C GLN A 180 4.94 11.03 23.82
N ARG A 181 4.44 11.92 22.95
CA ARG A 181 5.27 12.84 22.13
C ARG A 181 5.09 14.30 22.50
N HIS A 182 4.47 14.54 23.63
CA HIS A 182 4.27 15.84 24.27
C HIS A 182 4.32 15.59 25.80
N PRO A 183 4.84 16.52 26.61
CA PRO A 183 5.05 16.29 28.05
C PRO A 183 3.79 16.05 28.89
N LYS A 184 2.61 16.44 28.40
CA LYS A 184 1.33 16.34 29.14
C LYS A 184 0.23 15.80 28.24
N ASN A 185 -0.88 15.40 28.84
CA ASN A 185 -2.10 15.09 28.10
C ASN A 185 -2.81 16.41 27.77
N VAL A 186 -3.36 16.55 26.57
CA VAL A 186 -4.11 17.76 26.16
C VAL A 186 -5.58 17.41 26.05
N PHE A 187 -6.44 18.14 26.75
CA PHE A 187 -7.89 17.96 26.71
C PHE A 187 -8.60 19.18 26.12
N VAL A 188 -9.64 18.94 25.32
CA VAL A 188 -10.59 19.95 24.86
C VAL A 188 -11.67 20.13 25.94
N CYS A 189 -11.87 21.35 26.44
CA CYS A 189 -12.92 21.59 27.40
C CYS A 189 -14.29 21.46 26.74
N ARG A 190 -15.13 20.55 27.26
CA ARG A 190 -16.48 20.36 26.74
C ARG A 190 -17.33 21.64 26.76
N ASN A 191 -17.10 22.55 27.71
CA ASN A 191 -17.96 23.72 27.93
C ASN A 191 -17.54 24.96 27.13
N CYS A 192 -16.26 25.33 27.19
CA CYS A 192 -15.76 26.54 26.51
C CYS A 192 -14.89 26.23 25.29
N GLY A 193 -14.55 24.97 25.01
CA GLY A 193 -13.67 24.59 23.90
C GLY A 193 -12.17 24.84 24.14
N GLU A 194 -11.79 25.43 25.27
CA GLU A 194 -10.39 25.74 25.57
C GLU A 194 -9.53 24.47 25.76
N LEU A 195 -8.25 24.54 25.38
CA LEU A 195 -7.32 23.42 25.51
C LEU A 195 -6.57 23.49 26.85
N THR A 196 -6.63 22.42 27.63
CA THR A 196 -5.95 22.32 28.94
C THR A 196 -4.97 21.16 28.96
N GLU A 197 -3.74 21.43 29.37
CA GLU A 197 -2.70 20.42 29.59
C GLU A 197 -2.76 19.85 31.00
N THR A 198 -2.73 18.52 31.15
CA THR A 198 -2.91 17.81 32.42
C THR A 198 -1.92 16.64 32.52
N TYR A 199 -1.49 16.30 33.74
CA TYR A 199 -0.60 15.15 33.96
C TYR A 199 -1.35 13.82 33.97
N SER A 200 -2.61 13.79 34.43
CA SER A 200 -3.38 12.57 34.55
C SER A 200 -4.39 12.43 33.41
N ARG A 201 -4.21 11.40 32.59
CA ARG A 201 -5.19 11.00 31.56
C ARG A 201 -6.50 10.47 32.15
N LYS A 202 -6.46 9.85 33.34
CA LYS A 202 -7.64 9.26 34.00
C LYS A 202 -8.47 10.32 34.71
N ASN A 203 -7.80 11.24 35.41
CA ASN A 203 -8.41 12.30 36.22
C ASN A 203 -7.89 13.65 35.73
N PRO A 204 -8.44 14.18 34.60
CA PRO A 204 -7.88 15.38 33.96
C PRO A 204 -8.06 16.67 34.77
N GLY A 205 -8.94 16.68 35.78
CA GLY A 205 -9.15 17.86 36.63
C GLY A 205 -10.01 18.93 35.95
N LEU A 206 -9.74 20.21 36.26
CA LEU A 206 -10.55 21.35 35.83
C LEU A 206 -9.97 22.02 34.59
N CYS A 207 -10.85 22.60 33.77
CA CYS A 207 -10.46 23.46 32.65
C CYS A 207 -9.77 24.73 33.16
N LYS A 208 -8.62 25.08 32.58
CA LYS A 208 -7.83 26.25 32.98
C LYS A 208 -8.55 27.59 32.78
N ALA A 209 -9.54 27.65 31.87
CA ALA A 209 -10.21 28.91 31.51
C ALA A 209 -11.59 29.09 32.15
N CYS A 210 -12.41 28.04 32.23
CA CYS A 210 -13.78 28.16 32.77
C CYS A 210 -13.98 27.42 34.09
N GLY A 211 -12.97 26.76 34.63
CA GLY A 211 -13.02 26.05 35.92
C GLY A 211 -13.91 24.80 35.96
N LYS A 212 -14.59 24.43 34.87
CA LYS A 212 -15.44 23.22 34.82
C LYS A 212 -14.61 21.95 34.62
N ASP A 213 -15.13 20.81 35.10
CA ASP A 213 -14.51 19.50 34.94
C ASP A 213 -14.23 19.14 33.48
N LEU A 214 -12.99 18.68 33.23
CA LEU A 214 -12.59 18.04 31.99
C LEU A 214 -13.11 16.59 31.98
N SER A 215 -13.55 16.13 30.82
CA SER A 215 -14.06 14.77 30.63
C SER A 215 -13.24 14.05 29.58
N ARG A 216 -13.06 12.74 29.73
CA ARG A 216 -12.51 11.89 28.68
C ARG A 216 -13.57 11.50 27.65
N SER A 217 -14.80 11.30 28.10
CA SER A 217 -15.92 10.81 27.28
C SER A 217 -16.61 11.95 26.56
N GLY A 218 -16.85 11.78 25.27
CA GLY A 218 -17.64 12.69 24.44
C GLY A 218 -19.11 12.28 24.35
N PRO A 219 -19.97 13.14 23.77
CA PRO A 219 -21.40 12.86 23.61
C PRO A 219 -21.69 11.79 22.56
N ALA A 220 -20.77 11.54 21.62
CA ALA A 220 -21.00 10.63 20.51
C ALA A 220 -20.48 9.21 20.83
N LYS A 221 -21.38 8.23 20.90
CA LYS A 221 -21.03 6.82 21.16
C LYS A 221 -22.03 5.89 20.47
N ARG A 222 -21.53 4.83 19.83
CA ARG A 222 -22.35 3.78 19.19
C ARG A 222 -23.46 4.37 18.30
N ASN A 223 -23.12 5.32 17.42
CA ASN A 223 -24.07 5.94 16.48
C ASN A 223 -25.18 6.79 17.12
N HIS A 224 -25.01 7.17 18.39
CA HIS A 224 -25.94 8.05 19.11
C HIS A 224 -25.21 9.21 19.78
N CYS A 225 -25.88 10.35 19.89
CA CYS A 225 -25.41 11.52 20.65
C CYS A 225 -26.56 12.26 21.34
N SER A 226 -26.31 12.76 22.56
CA SER A 226 -27.31 13.58 23.27
C SER A 226 -27.13 15.06 22.92
N CYS A 227 -28.24 15.73 22.61
CA CYS A 227 -28.29 17.17 22.43
C CYS A 227 -28.11 17.87 23.78
N ARG A 228 -27.19 18.83 23.85
CA ARG A 228 -26.93 19.57 25.10
C ARG A 228 -28.00 20.60 25.44
N GLN A 229 -28.78 21.03 24.45
CA GLN A 229 -29.78 22.08 24.63
C GLN A 229 -31.11 21.52 25.12
N CYS A 230 -31.60 20.42 24.52
CA CYS A 230 -32.90 19.83 24.86
C CYS A 230 -32.82 18.40 25.43
N GLY A 231 -31.62 17.81 25.53
CA GLY A 231 -31.41 16.46 26.08
C GLY A 231 -31.76 15.31 25.14
N SER A 232 -32.40 15.56 23.98
CA SER A 232 -32.84 14.51 23.06
C SER A 232 -31.67 13.66 22.55
N ILE A 233 -31.93 12.37 22.34
CA ILE A 233 -30.95 11.45 21.76
C ILE A 233 -31.12 11.46 20.24
N ASN A 234 -30.05 11.80 19.53
CA ASN A 234 -29.96 11.88 18.07
C ASN A 234 -29.12 10.71 17.56
N ARG A 235 -29.38 10.30 16.31
CA ARG A 235 -28.68 9.21 15.64
C ARG A 235 -27.79 9.74 14.51
N TYR A 236 -26.61 9.15 14.34
CA TYR A 236 -25.72 9.41 13.22
C TYR A 236 -25.09 8.09 12.72
N PRO A 237 -24.64 8.01 11.46
CA PRO A 237 -24.81 9.01 10.42
C PRO A 237 -26.25 9.07 9.88
N ASP A 238 -26.60 10.18 9.24
CA ASP A 238 -27.85 10.35 8.50
C ASP A 238 -27.51 10.63 7.01
N PRO A 239 -27.70 9.66 6.11
CA PRO A 239 -27.37 9.86 4.70
C PRO A 239 -28.25 10.93 4.02
N LYS A 240 -29.44 11.24 4.56
CA LYS A 240 -30.35 12.25 3.99
C LYS A 240 -29.93 13.68 4.33
N ALA A 241 -29.08 13.86 5.33
CA ALA A 241 -28.56 15.18 5.73
C ALA A 241 -27.48 15.72 4.77
N GLY A 242 -27.04 14.91 3.79
CA GLY A 242 -25.94 15.24 2.90
C GLY A 242 -24.57 15.08 3.59
N PRO A 243 -23.50 15.59 2.96
CA PRO A 243 -22.16 15.42 3.51
C PRO A 243 -22.02 16.11 4.88
N PRO A 244 -21.25 15.55 5.83
CA PRO A 244 -21.20 16.07 7.19
C PRO A 244 -20.62 17.48 7.26
N LYS A 245 -21.27 18.34 8.05
CA LYS A 245 -20.70 19.63 8.46
C LYS A 245 -19.54 19.40 9.44
N HIS A 246 -18.60 20.34 9.47
CA HIS A 246 -17.41 20.25 10.31
C HIS A 246 -17.16 21.57 11.05
N ARG A 247 -16.70 21.48 12.30
CA ARG A 247 -16.29 22.64 13.10
C ARG A 247 -14.83 22.50 13.52
N MET A 248 -14.03 23.53 13.26
CA MET A 248 -12.65 23.59 13.71
C MET A 248 -12.63 23.77 15.23
N PHE A 249 -11.89 22.92 15.95
CA PHE A 249 -11.84 22.98 17.42
C PHE A 249 -10.43 23.11 17.99
N ALA A 250 -9.39 22.76 17.23
CA ALA A 250 -8.01 22.89 17.68
C ALA A 250 -7.04 23.04 16.50
N LEU A 251 -5.91 23.70 16.77
CA LEU A 251 -4.76 23.80 15.88
C LEU A 251 -3.57 23.14 16.58
N GLU A 252 -2.84 22.26 15.88
CA GLU A 252 -1.44 21.99 16.21
C GLU A 252 -0.58 22.91 15.32
N TYR A 253 0.30 23.72 15.91
CA TYR A 253 1.11 24.68 15.16
C TYR A 253 2.61 24.58 15.48
N TYR A 254 3.42 25.28 14.69
CA TYR A 254 4.87 25.33 14.80
C TYR A 254 5.34 26.79 14.73
N CYS A 255 6.00 27.24 15.79
CA CYS A 255 6.67 28.54 15.83
C CYS A 255 8.19 28.36 15.77
N PRO A 256 8.87 28.76 14.67
CA PRO A 256 10.32 28.65 14.55
C PRO A 256 11.06 29.39 15.68
N LYS A 257 10.56 30.56 16.08
CA LYS A 257 11.14 31.41 17.14
C LYS A 257 11.11 30.74 18.51
N CYS A 258 10.00 30.09 18.87
CA CYS A 258 9.82 29.48 20.18
C CYS A 258 10.28 28.03 20.26
N LYS A 259 10.48 27.32 19.13
CA LYS A 259 10.66 25.86 19.15
C LYS A 259 11.85 25.40 19.98
N SER A 260 12.97 26.13 19.96
CA SER A 260 14.17 25.75 20.73
C SER A 260 13.99 25.82 22.24
N GLN A 261 13.05 26.62 22.72
CA GLN A 261 12.75 26.79 24.15
C GLN A 261 11.47 26.05 24.58
N HIS A 262 10.66 25.58 23.62
CA HIS A 262 9.40 24.88 23.88
C HIS A 262 9.53 23.36 23.81
N GLN A 263 9.14 22.69 24.89
CA GLN A 263 9.08 21.23 24.97
C GLN A 263 7.74 20.70 24.41
N GLY A 264 7.81 19.71 23.51
CA GLY A 264 6.63 19.12 22.88
C GLY A 264 6.06 19.92 21.71
N ARG A 265 4.73 19.80 21.51
CA ARG A 265 3.96 20.44 20.43
C ARG A 265 3.26 21.70 20.93
N PHE A 266 2.89 22.59 20.01
CA PHE A 266 2.08 23.76 20.32
C PHE A 266 0.64 23.49 19.93
N PHE A 267 -0.28 23.74 20.85
CA PHE A 267 -1.71 23.61 20.62
C PHE A 267 -2.41 24.92 20.96
N LYS A 268 -3.43 25.28 20.18
CA LYS A 268 -4.37 26.35 20.54
C LYS A 268 -5.77 26.02 20.06
N ARG A 269 -6.76 26.63 20.72
CA ARG A 269 -8.10 26.76 20.14
C ARG A 269 -8.03 27.77 18.98
N PRO A 270 -8.77 27.58 17.87
CA PRO A 270 -8.88 28.59 16.83
C PRO A 270 -9.46 29.89 17.40
N ASP A 271 -8.84 31.02 17.09
CA ASP A 271 -9.37 32.36 17.39
C ASP A 271 -10.11 32.95 16.19
N ASN A 272 -10.59 34.20 16.33
CA ASN A 272 -11.35 34.87 15.27
C ASN A 272 -10.53 35.09 13.99
N ASP A 273 -9.21 35.29 14.08
CA ASP A 273 -8.34 35.46 12.92
C ASP A 273 -8.16 34.12 12.19
N ASP A 274 -7.97 33.01 12.94
CA ASP A 274 -7.91 31.66 12.37
C ASP A 274 -9.21 31.30 11.62
N LEU A 275 -10.37 31.65 12.19
CA LEU A 275 -11.68 31.42 11.57
C LEU A 275 -11.92 32.34 10.37
N ALA A 276 -11.51 33.61 10.44
CA ALA A 276 -11.61 34.55 9.32
C ALA A 276 -10.78 34.08 8.12
N LYS A 277 -9.57 33.54 8.33
CA LYS A 277 -8.76 32.92 7.27
C LYS A 277 -9.49 31.76 6.59
N TYR A 278 -10.20 30.93 7.34
CA TYR A 278 -10.99 29.87 6.73
C TYR A 278 -12.18 30.42 5.92
N ALA A 279 -12.86 31.45 6.42
CA ALA A 279 -13.92 32.14 5.66
C ALA A 279 -13.40 32.80 4.36
N ILE A 280 -12.17 33.35 4.38
CA ILE A 280 -11.49 33.84 3.17
C ILE A 280 -11.31 32.69 2.16
N ALA A 281 -10.90 31.51 2.62
CA ALA A 281 -10.80 30.34 1.75
C ALA A 281 -12.18 29.95 1.16
N GLU A 282 -13.27 30.02 1.91
CA GLU A 282 -14.62 29.77 1.36
C GLU A 282 -15.01 30.79 0.28
N ALA A 283 -14.71 32.07 0.51
CA ALA A 283 -14.96 33.13 -0.46
C ALA A 283 -14.12 32.97 -1.73
N MET A 284 -12.82 32.69 -1.59
CA MET A 284 -11.90 32.44 -2.70
C MET A 284 -12.39 31.27 -3.57
N LEU A 285 -12.83 30.16 -2.97
CA LEU A 285 -13.29 28.99 -3.71
C LEU A 285 -14.54 29.31 -4.54
N THR A 286 -15.43 30.14 -3.98
CA THR A 286 -16.68 30.53 -4.64
C THR A 286 -16.43 31.45 -5.84
N GLN A 287 -15.37 32.27 -5.78
CA GLN A 287 -14.99 33.22 -6.84
C GLN A 287 -14.04 32.61 -7.89
N MET A 288 -13.35 31.53 -7.55
CA MET A 288 -12.40 30.84 -8.42
C MET A 288 -13.09 30.09 -9.55
N GLU A 289 -12.50 30.14 -10.75
CA GLU A 289 -12.85 29.23 -11.83
C GLU A 289 -12.35 27.81 -11.51
N GLN A 290 -13.28 26.87 -11.41
CA GLN A 290 -13.01 25.49 -10.99
C GLN A 290 -12.97 24.58 -12.22
N GLN A 291 -11.77 24.19 -12.65
CA GLN A 291 -11.57 23.32 -13.79
C GLN A 291 -11.29 21.87 -13.37
N PHE A 292 -10.46 21.68 -12.33
CA PHE A 292 -9.91 20.38 -11.96
C PHE A 292 -10.61 19.72 -10.77
N ILE A 293 -11.31 20.47 -9.92
CA ILE A 293 -12.13 19.91 -8.85
C ILE A 293 -13.18 18.94 -9.42
N PRO A 294 -13.17 17.65 -9.02
CA PRO A 294 -14.05 16.64 -9.59
C PRO A 294 -15.46 16.71 -8.99
N ASP A 295 -16.45 17.00 -9.85
CA ASP A 295 -17.87 16.90 -9.49
C ASP A 295 -18.45 15.48 -9.68
N ASP A 296 -17.60 14.50 -10.02
CA ASP A 296 -18.00 13.13 -10.28
C ASP A 296 -18.73 12.47 -9.10
N LYS A 297 -19.77 11.70 -9.42
CA LYS A 297 -20.50 10.89 -8.44
C LYS A 297 -19.60 9.76 -7.95
N ILE A 298 -19.68 9.48 -6.65
CA ILE A 298 -19.09 8.29 -6.04
C ILE A 298 -19.97 7.09 -6.42
N PRO A 299 -19.48 6.07 -7.14
CA PRO A 299 -20.28 4.88 -7.44
C PRO A 299 -20.48 4.02 -6.20
N GLY A 300 -21.60 3.30 -6.10
CA GLY A 300 -21.84 2.34 -5.02
C GLY A 300 -20.89 1.13 -5.09
N GLY A 301 -20.52 0.56 -3.94
CA GLY A 301 -19.50 -0.49 -3.83
C GLY A 301 -19.20 -0.85 -2.38
N ASP A 302 -18.45 -1.92 -2.14
CA ASP A 302 -18.26 -2.47 -0.79
C ASP A 302 -17.58 -1.46 0.16
N GLU A 303 -16.63 -0.68 -0.34
CA GLU A 303 -15.94 0.38 0.41
C GLU A 303 -16.63 1.74 0.25
N THR A 304 -17.09 2.11 -0.95
CA THR A 304 -17.74 3.41 -1.17
C THR A 304 -19.12 3.53 -0.53
N ASN A 305 -19.83 2.43 -0.28
CA ASN A 305 -21.08 2.44 0.49
C ASN A 305 -20.87 2.98 1.92
N ARG A 306 -19.66 2.89 2.46
CA ARG A 306 -19.32 3.53 3.75
C ARG A 306 -19.39 5.05 3.66
N LEU A 307 -19.04 5.64 2.52
CA LEU A 307 -19.13 7.07 2.26
C LEU A 307 -20.60 7.49 2.10
N HIS A 308 -21.39 6.74 1.33
CA HIS A 308 -22.82 7.00 1.13
C HIS A 308 -23.63 6.97 2.43
N ARG A 309 -23.31 6.08 3.37
CA ARG A 309 -23.95 6.08 4.70
C ARG A 309 -23.76 7.38 5.47
N TRP A 310 -22.72 8.13 5.15
CA TRP A 310 -22.42 9.45 5.73
C TRP A 310 -22.88 10.62 4.86
N GLY A 311 -23.64 10.36 3.78
CA GLY A 311 -24.19 11.40 2.90
C GLY A 311 -23.19 11.95 1.86
N TYR A 312 -22.02 11.33 1.71
CA TYR A 312 -21.12 11.66 0.60
C TYR A 312 -21.61 10.96 -0.68
N HIS A 313 -21.85 11.76 -1.72
CA HIS A 313 -22.30 11.32 -3.04
C HIS A 313 -21.38 11.79 -4.17
N ARG A 314 -20.52 12.78 -3.94
CA ARG A 314 -19.54 13.28 -4.93
C ARG A 314 -18.15 13.39 -4.31
N TYR A 315 -17.11 13.18 -5.12
CA TYR A 315 -15.73 13.20 -4.62
C TYR A 315 -15.33 14.55 -4.02
N ARG A 316 -15.75 15.69 -4.61
CA ARG A 316 -15.50 17.03 -4.05
C ARG A 316 -15.99 17.23 -2.62
N GLU A 317 -17.02 16.51 -2.19
CA GLU A 317 -17.62 16.65 -0.84
C GLU A 317 -16.71 16.10 0.26
N MET A 318 -15.69 15.33 -0.11
CA MET A 318 -14.70 14.78 0.83
C MET A 318 -13.60 15.78 1.21
N PHE A 319 -13.68 17.02 0.73
CA PHE A 319 -12.67 18.07 0.90
C PHE A 319 -13.30 19.32 1.49
N ASN A 320 -12.52 20.12 2.23
CA ASN A 320 -12.95 21.45 2.66
C ASN A 320 -12.48 22.55 1.70
N ALA A 321 -12.98 23.78 1.87
CA ALA A 321 -12.73 24.86 0.91
C ALA A 321 -11.24 25.20 0.75
N ARG A 322 -10.50 25.24 1.88
CA ARG A 322 -9.06 25.52 1.87
C ARG A 322 -8.25 24.44 1.17
N GLN A 323 -8.63 23.17 1.32
CA GLN A 323 -8.03 22.06 0.57
C GLN A 323 -8.32 22.17 -0.93
N LEU A 324 -9.58 22.43 -1.30
CA LEU A 324 -9.99 22.51 -2.70
C LEU A 324 -9.27 23.62 -3.48
N ILE A 325 -9.10 24.81 -2.89
CA ILE A 325 -8.34 25.90 -3.53
C ILE A 325 -6.90 25.50 -3.79
N GLY A 326 -6.20 24.98 -2.78
CA GLY A 326 -4.80 24.62 -2.94
C GLY A 326 -4.59 23.51 -3.96
N LEU A 327 -5.51 22.54 -4.03
CA LEU A 327 -5.50 21.48 -5.03
C LEU A 327 -5.81 22.00 -6.44
N GLU A 328 -6.80 22.88 -6.60
CA GLU A 328 -7.15 23.50 -7.89
C GLU A 328 -6.00 24.34 -8.44
N LEU A 329 -5.42 25.24 -7.63
CA LEU A 329 -4.25 26.04 -8.02
C LEU A 329 -3.06 25.16 -8.40
N SER A 330 -2.83 24.08 -7.64
CA SER A 330 -1.78 23.12 -7.97
C SER A 330 -2.03 22.49 -9.35
N CYS A 331 -3.26 22.09 -9.66
CA CYS A 331 -3.60 21.52 -10.96
C CYS A 331 -3.36 22.51 -12.10
N GLN A 332 -3.82 23.76 -11.95
CA GLN A 332 -3.63 24.82 -12.95
C GLN A 332 -2.15 25.02 -13.27
N MET A 333 -1.32 25.17 -12.23
CA MET A 333 0.14 25.35 -12.41
C MET A 333 0.79 24.13 -13.07
N ILE A 334 0.41 22.91 -12.66
CA ILE A 334 0.95 21.68 -13.26
C ILE A 334 0.53 21.55 -14.73
N ALA A 335 -0.72 21.84 -15.07
CA ALA A 335 -1.24 21.73 -16.44
C ALA A 335 -0.48 22.62 -17.45
N HIS A 336 0.06 23.75 -17.00
CA HIS A 336 0.83 24.67 -17.83
C HIS A 336 2.32 24.31 -18.02
N LEU A 337 2.81 23.23 -17.39
CA LEU A 337 4.20 22.81 -17.53
C LEU A 337 4.47 22.19 -18.91
N ALA A 338 5.46 22.75 -19.62
CA ALA A 338 5.85 22.30 -20.95
C ALA A 338 6.57 20.94 -20.95
N ASN A 339 7.42 20.67 -19.95
CA ASN A 339 8.12 19.40 -19.84
C ASN A 339 7.17 18.32 -19.35
N GLU A 340 6.78 17.41 -20.24
CA GLU A 340 5.82 16.35 -19.96
C GLU A 340 6.21 15.43 -18.80
N ARG A 341 7.46 14.97 -18.71
CA ARG A 341 7.89 14.08 -17.62
C ARG A 341 7.86 14.78 -16.27
N VAL A 342 8.27 16.05 -16.23
CA VAL A 342 8.19 16.86 -15.00
C VAL A 342 6.72 17.14 -14.63
N ARG A 343 5.88 17.44 -15.62
CA ARG A 343 4.43 17.61 -15.43
C ARG A 343 3.78 16.36 -14.86
N ASN A 344 4.04 15.19 -15.46
CA ASN A 344 3.48 13.92 -15.03
C ASN A 344 4.01 13.50 -13.64
N ALA A 345 5.28 13.80 -13.33
CA ALA A 345 5.84 13.62 -11.98
C ALA A 345 5.09 14.45 -10.94
N LEU A 346 4.86 15.74 -11.21
CA LEU A 346 4.10 16.62 -10.31
C LEU A 346 2.61 16.26 -10.24
N ALA A 347 2.00 15.80 -11.33
CA ALA A 347 0.64 15.24 -11.31
C ALA A 347 0.57 14.00 -10.41
N THR A 348 1.59 13.14 -10.45
CA THR A 348 1.71 11.98 -9.55
C THR A 348 1.89 12.42 -8.09
N ASN A 349 2.63 13.49 -7.84
CA ASN A 349 2.73 14.07 -6.50
C ASN A 349 1.40 14.62 -6.01
N LEU A 350 0.64 15.32 -6.85
CA LEU A 350 -0.71 15.78 -6.53
C LEU A 350 -1.60 14.59 -6.14
N SER A 351 -1.60 13.52 -6.95
CA SER A 351 -2.36 12.30 -6.66
C SER A 351 -2.03 11.73 -5.29
N ASP A 352 -0.74 11.63 -4.95
CA ASP A 352 -0.34 11.13 -3.64
C ASP A 352 -0.67 12.11 -2.49
N LEU A 353 -0.63 13.42 -2.76
CA LEU A 353 -1.00 14.48 -1.81
C LEU A 353 -2.48 14.40 -1.41
N LEU A 354 -3.38 14.05 -2.34
CA LEU A 354 -4.83 13.90 -2.08
C LEU A 354 -5.12 12.97 -0.91
N ARG A 355 -4.28 11.95 -0.71
CA ARG A 355 -4.41 11.01 0.41
C ARG A 355 -4.34 11.68 1.77
N TYR A 356 -3.62 12.80 1.88
CA TYR A 356 -3.49 13.62 3.09
C TYR A 356 -4.38 14.86 3.09
N GLN A 357 -4.80 15.33 1.92
CA GLN A 357 -5.58 16.55 1.74
C GLN A 357 -7.06 16.23 1.56
N ASN A 358 -7.71 15.66 2.58
CA ASN A 358 -9.16 15.42 2.60
C ASN A 358 -9.71 15.40 4.04
N MET A 359 -11.03 15.39 4.16
CA MET A 359 -11.78 15.39 5.43
C MET A 359 -12.06 13.98 5.97
N LEU A 360 -11.30 12.96 5.55
CA LEU A 360 -11.30 11.63 6.16
C LEU A 360 -9.96 11.28 6.83
N CYS A 361 -8.94 12.13 6.69
CA CYS A 361 -7.67 12.01 7.39
C CYS A 361 -7.85 12.03 8.91
N ARG A 362 -7.07 11.19 9.61
CA ARG A 362 -7.17 11.00 11.06
C ARG A 362 -5.99 11.62 11.79
N TYR A 363 -6.21 12.05 13.03
CA TYR A 363 -5.14 12.48 13.92
C TYR A 363 -4.75 11.37 14.89
N ASP A 364 -3.47 10.99 14.92
CA ASP A 364 -2.94 10.04 15.90
C ASP A 364 -2.58 10.78 17.20
N THR A 365 -3.33 10.51 18.27
CA THR A 365 -3.19 11.16 19.58
C THR A 365 -1.89 10.81 20.30
N LYS A 366 -1.19 9.74 19.91
CA LYS A 366 0.09 9.31 20.50
C LYS A 366 1.26 9.79 19.67
N ALA A 367 1.20 9.58 18.36
CA ALA A 367 2.27 9.94 17.44
C ALA A 367 2.25 11.44 17.06
N LEU A 368 1.14 12.14 17.31
CA LEU A 368 0.92 13.56 17.02
C LEU A 368 1.22 13.88 15.55
N LYS A 369 0.56 13.11 14.68
CA LYS A 369 0.69 13.18 13.22
C LYS A 369 -0.63 12.91 12.53
N SER A 370 -0.78 13.48 11.33
CA SER A 370 -1.85 13.12 10.41
C SER A 370 -1.60 11.73 9.82
N LEU A 371 -2.67 10.96 9.68
CA LEU A 371 -2.71 9.67 8.99
C LEU A 371 -3.55 9.84 7.73
N ASP A 372 -3.03 9.40 6.59
CA ASP A 372 -3.72 9.49 5.31
C ASP A 372 -4.98 8.60 5.27
N ILE A 373 -5.88 8.92 4.34
CA ILE A 373 -7.14 8.21 4.10
C ILE A 373 -6.95 6.70 3.92
N PHE A 374 -5.84 6.28 3.30
CA PHE A 374 -5.51 4.87 3.05
C PHE A 374 -4.55 4.28 4.09
N SER A 375 -4.45 4.89 5.28
CA SER A 375 -3.77 4.25 6.43
C SER A 375 -4.45 2.95 6.88
N VAL A 376 -5.64 2.66 6.36
CA VAL A 376 -6.34 1.37 6.38
C VAL A 376 -6.73 0.98 4.95
N HIS A 377 -6.97 -0.30 4.69
CA HIS A 377 -7.51 -0.84 3.44
C HIS A 377 -9.02 -0.55 3.35
N GLY A 378 -9.38 0.73 3.20
CA GLY A 378 -10.77 1.18 3.17
C GLY A 378 -10.92 2.69 3.40
N PHE A 379 -12.16 3.19 3.42
CA PHE A 379 -12.47 4.58 3.76
C PHE A 379 -12.78 4.78 5.26
N PRO A 380 -11.85 5.32 6.07
CA PRO A 380 -12.06 5.47 7.51
C PRO A 380 -12.91 6.72 7.82
N VAL A 381 -14.23 6.56 7.89
CA VAL A 381 -15.13 7.69 8.17
C VAL A 381 -15.21 7.97 9.67
N GLY A 382 -14.19 8.66 10.21
CA GLY A 382 -14.10 9.06 11.63
C GLY A 382 -14.99 10.25 12.00
N LEU A 383 -15.05 10.58 13.31
CA LEU A 383 -15.78 11.74 13.84
C LEU A 383 -14.92 13.00 14.01
N VAL A 384 -13.61 12.81 14.14
CA VAL A 384 -12.60 13.88 14.24
C VAL A 384 -11.64 13.73 13.07
N GLN A 385 -11.39 14.84 12.38
CA GLN A 385 -10.61 14.90 11.15
C GLN A 385 -9.35 15.75 11.36
N CYS A 386 -8.29 15.38 10.65
CA CYS A 386 -7.03 16.09 10.62
C CYS A 386 -6.78 16.64 9.22
N GLU A 387 -6.88 17.95 9.08
CA GLU A 387 -6.43 18.62 7.86
C GLU A 387 -4.95 18.96 8.00
N SER A 388 -4.14 18.44 7.08
CA SER A 388 -2.72 18.76 6.98
C SER A 388 -2.47 20.10 6.31
N ASN A 389 -1.42 20.82 6.75
CA ASN A 389 -0.90 21.95 6.00
C ASN A 389 -0.52 21.52 4.57
N LEU A 390 -1.17 22.11 3.56
CA LEU A 390 -1.05 21.70 2.16
C LEU A 390 0.33 21.96 1.57
N LEU A 391 1.01 23.04 1.97
CA LEU A 391 2.38 23.37 1.53
C LEU A 391 3.41 22.48 2.26
N GLY A 392 3.09 22.14 3.50
CA GLY A 392 4.01 21.53 4.47
C GLY A 392 5.02 22.55 5.00
N ILE A 393 5.75 22.19 6.06
CA ILE A 393 6.59 23.12 6.81
C ILE A 393 8.05 22.68 6.70
N ARG A 394 8.85 23.41 5.93
CA ARG A 394 10.29 23.16 5.81
C ARG A 394 11.02 23.60 7.08
N SER A 395 11.85 22.74 7.65
CA SER A 395 12.68 23.11 8.81
C SER A 395 13.98 23.77 8.34
N GLN A 396 14.31 24.95 8.89
CA GLN A 396 15.60 25.61 8.62
C GLN A 396 16.78 24.90 9.32
N ARG A 397 16.54 24.07 10.35
CA ARG A 397 17.58 23.45 11.20
C ARG A 397 17.76 21.95 11.00
N ARG A 398 16.87 21.30 10.25
CA ARG A 398 16.92 19.86 9.95
C ARG A 398 16.64 19.68 8.47
N SER A 399 17.29 18.71 7.83
CA SER A 399 16.97 18.23 6.48
C SER A 399 15.60 17.53 6.37
N LEU A 400 14.69 17.78 7.33
CA LEU A 400 13.41 17.09 7.48
C LEU A 400 12.30 18.12 7.70
N ASN A 401 11.18 17.90 7.01
CA ASN A 401 9.96 18.70 7.20
C ASN A 401 9.35 18.50 8.59
N VAL A 402 8.68 19.53 9.07
CA VAL A 402 7.86 19.49 10.28
C VAL A 402 6.45 19.05 9.90
N GLY A 403 6.00 17.93 10.47
CA GLY A 403 4.70 17.34 10.14
C GLY A 403 4.73 16.50 8.87
N SER A 404 3.54 16.14 8.38
CA SER A 404 3.36 15.25 7.24
C SER A 404 2.14 15.63 6.42
N GLY A 405 2.16 15.27 5.13
CA GLY A 405 1.01 15.38 4.25
C GLY A 405 0.89 16.70 3.48
N GLY A 406 1.94 17.53 3.45
CA GLY A 406 2.01 18.68 2.55
C GLY A 406 2.92 18.44 1.35
N TRP A 407 2.83 19.31 0.34
CA TRP A 407 3.62 19.30 -0.89
C TRP A 407 5.11 19.09 -0.65
N SER A 408 5.71 19.83 0.27
CA SER A 408 7.13 19.68 0.61
C SER A 408 7.50 18.28 1.11
N ASN A 409 6.58 17.55 1.77
CA ASN A 409 6.79 16.14 2.13
C ASN A 409 6.75 15.23 0.91
N ILE A 410 5.77 15.43 0.02
CA ILE A 410 5.56 14.58 -1.15
C ILE A 410 6.68 14.76 -2.16
N ILE A 411 7.09 16.00 -2.42
CA ILE A 411 8.19 16.33 -3.33
C ILE A 411 9.50 15.68 -2.88
N GLU A 412 9.84 15.78 -1.59
CA GLU A 412 11.08 15.19 -1.06
C GLU A 412 11.03 13.67 -1.06
N LYS A 413 9.86 13.08 -0.80
CA LYS A 413 9.64 11.62 -0.91
C LYS A 413 9.88 11.14 -2.34
N TYR A 414 9.31 11.83 -3.32
CA TYR A 414 9.46 11.51 -4.74
C TYR A 414 10.89 11.72 -5.23
N ALA A 415 11.54 12.82 -4.84
CA ALA A 415 12.93 13.08 -5.20
C ALA A 415 13.89 12.00 -4.66
N LYS A 416 13.67 11.52 -3.42
CA LYS A 416 14.42 10.38 -2.86
C LYS A 416 14.19 9.09 -3.63
N ALA A 417 12.95 8.86 -4.08
CA ALA A 417 12.60 7.69 -4.87
C ALA A 417 13.31 7.68 -6.23
N LYS A 418 13.33 8.82 -6.94
CA LYS A 418 14.06 8.93 -8.22
C LYS A 418 15.58 8.92 -8.03
N ALA A 419 16.11 9.51 -6.95
CA ALA A 419 17.54 9.39 -6.64
C ALA A 419 17.96 7.93 -6.36
N TYR A 420 17.07 7.13 -5.76
CA TYR A 420 17.29 5.69 -5.61
C TYR A 420 17.28 4.96 -6.97
N CYS A 421 16.50 5.42 -7.95
CA CYS A 421 16.54 4.85 -9.30
C CYS A 421 17.91 5.05 -9.94
N ASP A 422 18.57 6.18 -9.69
CA ASP A 422 19.89 6.50 -10.25
C ASP A 422 21.04 5.78 -9.53
N ALA A 423 20.91 5.61 -8.20
CA ALA A 423 21.89 4.93 -7.36
C ALA A 423 21.20 3.97 -6.37
N PRO A 424 20.73 2.81 -6.84
CA PRO A 424 20.08 1.81 -6.00
C PRO A 424 21.03 1.32 -4.91
N PHE A 425 20.46 0.97 -3.76
CA PHE A 425 21.17 0.37 -2.63
C PHE A 425 20.40 -0.82 -2.06
N GLU A 426 21.13 -1.67 -1.35
CA GLU A 426 20.59 -2.68 -0.44
C GLU A 426 20.87 -2.31 1.02
N VAL A 427 20.07 -2.85 1.94
CA VAL A 427 20.29 -2.66 3.38
C VAL A 427 20.85 -3.95 3.97
N LYS A 428 22.10 -3.90 4.43
CA LYS A 428 22.75 -4.98 5.19
C LYS A 428 22.75 -4.63 6.67
N TYR A 429 22.64 -5.66 7.50
CA TYR A 429 22.74 -5.52 8.96
C TYR A 429 24.10 -6.01 9.44
N SER A 430 24.76 -5.18 10.23
CA SER A 430 25.98 -5.54 10.98
C SER A 430 25.63 -5.48 12.47
N GLY A 431 25.23 -6.63 13.03
CA GLY A 431 24.53 -6.67 14.31
C GLY A 431 23.23 -5.87 14.26
N LYS A 432 23.01 -4.96 15.21
CA LYS A 432 21.83 -4.09 15.26
C LYS A 432 21.89 -2.88 14.30
N ARG A 433 23.06 -2.61 13.70
CA ARG A 433 23.26 -1.43 12.85
C ARG A 433 22.83 -1.70 11.42
N LYS A 434 21.99 -0.81 10.87
CA LYS A 434 21.65 -0.76 9.44
C LYS A 434 22.78 -0.10 8.66
N VAL A 435 23.21 -0.73 7.58
CA VAL A 435 24.23 -0.22 6.66
C VAL A 435 23.64 -0.26 5.25
N GLN A 436 23.60 0.89 4.58
CA GLN A 436 23.24 0.95 3.16
C GLN A 436 24.47 0.59 2.32
N ILE A 437 24.29 -0.36 1.42
CA ILE A 437 25.27 -0.78 0.43
C ILE A 437 24.76 -0.30 -0.91
N VAL A 438 25.33 0.78 -1.42
CA VAL A 438 25.10 1.20 -2.81
C VAL A 438 25.55 0.07 -3.73
N ILE A 439 24.77 -0.20 -4.78
CA ILE A 439 25.07 -1.22 -5.76
C ILE A 439 25.45 -0.52 -7.06
N PRO A 440 26.76 -0.26 -7.30
CA PRO A 440 27.20 0.48 -8.47
C PRO A 440 26.77 -0.21 -9.76
N ALA A 441 26.58 0.53 -10.85
CA ALA A 441 26.15 0.06 -12.17
C ALA A 441 24.69 -0.44 -12.30
N GLU A 442 24.01 -0.80 -11.21
CA GLU A 442 22.55 -0.96 -11.24
C GLU A 442 21.88 0.41 -11.25
N TRP A 443 20.72 0.50 -11.91
CA TRP A 443 19.89 1.70 -12.01
C TRP A 443 18.49 1.27 -12.41
N ILE A 444 17.45 2.10 -12.23
CA ILE A 444 16.07 1.81 -12.63
C ILE A 444 15.61 2.89 -13.62
N GLY A 445 15.14 2.47 -14.78
CA GLY A 445 14.40 3.30 -15.72
C GLY A 445 14.43 2.83 -17.17
N ASP A 446 13.76 3.60 -18.02
CA ASP A 446 13.79 3.47 -19.48
C ASP A 446 15.05 4.14 -20.09
N GLN A 447 15.62 5.11 -19.38
CA GLN A 447 16.86 5.78 -19.74
C GLN A 447 17.75 6.01 -18.51
N ARG A 448 19.06 5.81 -18.64
CA ARG A 448 20.01 6.07 -17.56
C ARG A 448 20.26 7.56 -17.37
N ASN A 449 20.25 8.00 -16.12
CA ASN A 449 20.64 9.34 -15.70
C ASN A 449 22.18 9.52 -15.78
N GLY A 450 22.65 10.65 -16.34
CA GLY A 450 24.08 11.01 -16.35
C GLY A 450 24.55 11.76 -17.60
N GLU A 451 25.81 12.22 -17.56
CA GLU A 451 26.51 12.81 -18.71
C GLU A 451 27.22 11.70 -19.49
N GLY A 452 26.89 11.51 -20.78
CA GLY A 452 27.53 10.50 -21.62
C GLY A 452 26.59 9.84 -22.63
N ILE A 453 26.90 8.59 -23.02
CA ILE A 453 26.09 7.79 -23.95
C ILE A 453 24.76 7.45 -23.28
N ILE A 454 23.66 7.74 -23.97
CA ILE A 454 22.31 7.43 -23.50
C ILE A 454 22.11 5.91 -23.52
N GLU A 455 22.23 5.27 -22.36
CA GLU A 455 21.84 3.88 -22.15
C GLU A 455 20.32 3.80 -21.99
N ARG A 456 19.65 3.01 -22.83
CA ARG A 456 18.20 2.79 -22.79
C ARG A 456 17.87 1.34 -22.51
N ARG A 457 16.72 1.11 -21.87
CA ARG A 457 16.12 -0.22 -21.67
C ARG A 457 14.73 -0.24 -22.27
N ASN A 458 14.30 -1.40 -22.75
CA ASN A 458 12.94 -1.53 -23.23
C ASN A 458 12.00 -1.71 -22.03
N VAL A 459 11.08 -0.75 -21.87
CA VAL A 459 10.05 -0.75 -20.83
C VAL A 459 8.71 -0.60 -21.55
N GLN A 460 7.93 -1.67 -21.59
CA GLN A 460 6.63 -1.71 -22.26
C GLN A 460 5.54 -1.92 -21.22
N LEU A 461 4.73 -0.90 -20.95
CA LEU A 461 3.65 -0.96 -19.97
C LEU A 461 2.33 -0.73 -20.68
N TYR A 462 1.32 -1.52 -20.34
CA TYR A 462 0.00 -1.47 -20.97
C TYR A 462 -1.09 -1.33 -19.91
N CYS A 463 -1.97 -0.33 -20.10
CA CYS A 463 -3.23 -0.22 -19.38
C CYS A 463 -4.29 -1.09 -20.07
N ALA A 464 -4.23 -2.40 -19.89
CA ALA A 464 -5.09 -3.35 -20.57
C ALA A 464 -5.19 -4.66 -19.76
N SER A 465 -6.23 -5.45 -20.04
CA SER A 465 -6.31 -6.81 -19.52
C SER A 465 -5.20 -7.67 -20.09
N ALA A 466 -4.54 -8.47 -19.26
CA ALA A 466 -3.58 -9.46 -19.73
C ALA A 466 -4.25 -10.64 -20.46
N THR A 467 -5.58 -10.81 -20.35
CA THR A 467 -6.34 -11.82 -21.10
C THR A 467 -6.35 -11.54 -22.60
N SER A 468 -6.02 -10.32 -23.03
CA SER A 468 -5.86 -9.93 -24.43
C SER A 468 -4.40 -9.59 -24.79
N ALA A 469 -3.45 -9.91 -23.91
CA ALA A 469 -2.04 -9.64 -24.17
C ALA A 469 -1.54 -10.42 -25.39
N GLU A 470 -0.79 -9.72 -26.24
CA GLU A 470 -0.16 -10.28 -27.43
C GLU A 470 1.35 -10.36 -27.21
N PHE A 471 1.86 -11.59 -27.16
CA PHE A 471 3.29 -11.86 -27.06
C PHE A 471 3.70 -12.82 -28.19
N PRO A 472 4.86 -12.62 -28.83
CA PRO A 472 5.41 -13.64 -29.71
C PRO A 472 5.72 -14.92 -28.90
N SER A 473 5.45 -16.08 -29.49
CA SER A 473 5.75 -17.36 -28.84
C SER A 473 7.25 -17.49 -28.55
N ALA A 474 7.59 -18.09 -27.41
CA ALA A 474 8.97 -18.32 -26.94
C ALA A 474 9.87 -17.05 -26.95
N SER A 475 9.30 -15.90 -26.62
CA SER A 475 10.00 -14.61 -26.60
C SER A 475 10.46 -14.16 -25.20
N LEU A 476 9.87 -14.69 -24.13
CA LEU A 476 10.16 -14.31 -22.74
C LEU A 476 11.13 -15.28 -22.06
N ASP A 477 12.03 -14.72 -21.25
CA ASP A 477 12.99 -15.48 -20.43
C ASP A 477 12.45 -15.81 -19.04
N ALA A 478 11.50 -15.02 -18.53
CA ALA A 478 10.76 -15.31 -17.32
C ALA A 478 9.44 -14.52 -17.27
N VAL A 479 8.46 -15.08 -16.56
CA VAL A 479 7.32 -14.34 -16.04
C VAL A 479 7.44 -14.34 -14.52
N VAL A 480 7.47 -13.15 -13.92
CA VAL A 480 7.58 -12.97 -12.47
C VAL A 480 6.48 -12.02 -12.03
N THR A 481 5.54 -12.49 -11.21
CA THR A 481 4.29 -11.75 -10.95
C THR A 481 3.71 -11.99 -9.55
N ASP A 482 2.73 -11.17 -9.20
CA ASP A 482 1.96 -11.19 -7.95
C ASP A 482 0.46 -11.07 -8.29
N PRO A 483 -0.21 -12.17 -8.67
CA PRO A 483 -1.58 -12.14 -9.18
C PRO A 483 -2.58 -11.68 -8.10
N PRO A 484 -3.78 -11.20 -8.50
CA PRO A 484 -4.79 -10.76 -7.56
C PRO A 484 -5.25 -11.88 -6.62
N TYR A 485 -5.41 -11.52 -5.34
CA TYR A 485 -5.90 -12.39 -4.28
C TYR A 485 -7.41 -12.23 -4.17
N PHE A 486 -8.16 -13.26 -4.55
CA PHE A 486 -9.62 -13.29 -4.53
C PHE A 486 -10.23 -12.55 -3.31
N GLY A 487 -10.92 -11.42 -3.56
CA GLY A 487 -11.79 -10.72 -2.60
C GLY A 487 -11.15 -9.87 -1.49
N ASN A 488 -9.83 -9.72 -1.41
CA ASN A 488 -9.19 -9.15 -0.21
C ASN A 488 -9.16 -7.60 -0.13
N VAL A 489 -9.12 -6.88 -1.26
CA VAL A 489 -9.09 -5.40 -1.31
C VAL A 489 -9.78 -4.92 -2.59
N GLN A 490 -10.71 -3.96 -2.46
CA GLN A 490 -11.38 -3.33 -3.59
C GLN A 490 -10.53 -2.17 -4.17
N TYR A 491 -9.45 -2.51 -4.89
CA TYR A 491 -8.47 -1.53 -5.39
C TYR A 491 -9.09 -0.41 -6.21
N ALA A 492 -9.96 -0.76 -7.17
CA ALA A 492 -10.61 0.20 -8.05
C ALA A 492 -11.49 1.20 -7.29
N GLU A 493 -12.32 0.71 -6.36
CA GLU A 493 -13.16 1.59 -5.54
C GLU A 493 -12.35 2.63 -4.75
N LEU A 494 -11.21 2.20 -4.20
CA LEU A 494 -10.34 3.08 -3.41
C LEU A 494 -9.57 4.05 -4.32
N MET A 495 -9.04 3.58 -5.45
CA MET A 495 -8.21 4.38 -6.35
C MET A 495 -9.02 5.38 -7.18
N ASP A 496 -10.32 5.19 -7.36
CA ASP A 496 -11.21 6.18 -7.98
C ASP A 496 -11.07 7.56 -7.30
N PHE A 497 -10.86 7.61 -5.98
CA PHE A 497 -10.65 8.86 -5.24
C PHE A 497 -9.48 9.70 -5.78
N CYS A 498 -8.37 9.06 -6.15
CA CYS A 498 -7.21 9.75 -6.73
C CYS A 498 -7.37 9.92 -8.25
N TYR A 499 -7.92 8.90 -8.91
CA TYR A 499 -8.10 8.84 -10.36
C TYR A 499 -8.94 9.99 -10.90
N VAL A 500 -10.05 10.36 -10.24
CA VAL A 500 -10.93 11.42 -10.76
C VAL A 500 -10.25 12.78 -10.88
N TRP A 501 -9.28 13.07 -10.00
CA TRP A 501 -8.45 14.27 -10.07
C TRP A 501 -7.41 14.15 -11.18
N LEU A 502 -6.65 13.05 -11.20
CA LEU A 502 -5.65 12.81 -12.24
C LEU A 502 -6.26 12.83 -13.63
N ARG A 503 -7.40 12.18 -13.84
CA ARG A 503 -8.13 12.19 -15.11
C ARG A 503 -8.42 13.60 -15.62
N ARG A 504 -8.81 14.52 -14.75
CA ARG A 504 -9.04 15.92 -15.16
C ARG A 504 -7.76 16.64 -15.52
N LEU A 505 -6.64 16.27 -14.89
CA LEU A 505 -5.33 16.89 -15.10
C LEU A 505 -4.58 16.33 -16.31
N VAL A 506 -4.66 15.02 -16.57
CA VAL A 506 -3.85 14.31 -17.58
C VAL A 506 -4.67 13.58 -18.65
N GLY A 507 -6.00 13.53 -18.52
CA GLY A 507 -6.87 12.76 -19.42
C GLY A 507 -6.97 13.30 -20.84
N GLY A 508 -6.51 14.52 -21.11
CA GLY A 508 -6.35 15.02 -22.48
C GLY A 508 -5.08 14.51 -23.19
N THR A 509 -4.18 13.86 -22.46
CA THR A 509 -2.86 13.42 -22.96
C THR A 509 -2.60 11.92 -22.82
N ASP A 510 -3.46 11.19 -22.11
CA ASP A 510 -3.27 9.76 -21.83
C ASP A 510 -4.59 8.99 -21.96
N ASP A 511 -4.65 8.10 -22.95
CA ASP A 511 -5.84 7.33 -23.28
C ASP A 511 -6.33 6.44 -22.11
N ALA A 512 -5.44 6.06 -21.19
CA ALA A 512 -5.81 5.29 -20.00
C ALA A 512 -6.79 6.04 -19.07
N PHE A 513 -6.91 7.36 -19.23
CA PHE A 513 -7.75 8.22 -18.40
C PHE A 513 -9.07 8.63 -19.08
N HIS A 514 -9.46 8.01 -20.19
CA HIS A 514 -10.75 8.31 -20.83
C HIS A 514 -11.98 7.84 -20.04
N SER A 515 -11.86 6.72 -19.33
CA SER A 515 -12.96 6.14 -18.54
C SER A 515 -13.41 7.04 -17.39
N ARG A 516 -14.65 6.87 -16.93
CA ARG A 516 -15.16 7.65 -15.79
C ARG A 516 -14.73 7.13 -14.42
N SER A 517 -14.28 5.89 -14.37
CA SER A 517 -13.85 5.18 -13.17
C SER A 517 -12.73 4.23 -13.54
N THR A 518 -11.92 3.86 -12.56
CA THR A 518 -10.91 2.80 -12.64
C THR A 518 -11.53 1.41 -12.65
N ARG A 519 -12.81 1.27 -12.25
CA ARG A 519 -13.54 -0.01 -12.24
C ARG A 519 -13.73 -0.51 -13.67
N ASN A 520 -13.22 -1.69 -13.94
CA ASN A 520 -13.38 -2.36 -15.23
C ASN A 520 -14.04 -3.73 -15.03
N ALA A 521 -15.01 -4.11 -15.89
CA ALA A 521 -15.73 -5.38 -15.82
C ALA A 521 -14.79 -6.60 -15.80
N ASP A 522 -13.70 -6.57 -16.56
CA ASP A 522 -12.75 -7.69 -16.73
C ASP A 522 -11.69 -7.77 -15.62
N GLU A 523 -11.84 -7.02 -14.53
CA GLU A 523 -10.97 -7.13 -13.36
C GLU A 523 -11.15 -8.49 -12.66
N LEU A 524 -10.05 -9.23 -12.51
CA LEU A 524 -9.99 -10.49 -11.78
C LEU A 524 -9.94 -10.27 -10.26
N THR A 525 -11.02 -9.72 -9.70
CA THR A 525 -11.19 -9.52 -8.26
C THR A 525 -12.52 -10.09 -7.78
N GLY A 526 -12.54 -10.67 -6.58
CA GLY A 526 -13.81 -11.03 -5.93
C GLY A 526 -14.57 -9.77 -5.51
N ASN A 527 -15.81 -9.61 -5.99
CA ASN A 527 -16.69 -8.50 -5.63
C ASN A 527 -18.15 -8.97 -5.68
N ILE A 528 -18.77 -9.07 -4.51
CA ILE A 528 -20.15 -9.56 -4.36
C ILE A 528 -21.15 -8.58 -4.98
N THR A 529 -20.91 -7.28 -4.82
CA THR A 529 -21.79 -6.23 -5.36
C THR A 529 -21.73 -6.15 -6.89
N MET A 530 -20.65 -6.63 -7.52
CA MET A 530 -20.45 -6.65 -8.97
C MET A 530 -20.60 -8.05 -9.60
N ASP A 531 -21.14 -9.02 -8.86
CA ASP A 531 -21.43 -10.39 -9.34
C ASP A 531 -20.19 -11.13 -9.90
N ARG A 532 -19.04 -10.96 -9.25
CA ARG A 532 -17.79 -11.66 -9.62
C ARG A 532 -17.57 -12.89 -8.75
N ASP A 533 -17.83 -14.05 -9.34
CA ASP A 533 -17.69 -15.35 -8.70
C ASP A 533 -16.31 -16.00 -8.94
N LEU A 534 -16.14 -17.20 -8.39
CA LEU A 534 -14.89 -17.97 -8.46
C LEU A 534 -14.59 -18.45 -9.88
N ASP A 535 -15.62 -18.61 -10.71
CA ASP A 535 -15.51 -19.19 -12.06
C ASP A 535 -14.93 -18.16 -13.01
N HIS A 536 -15.47 -16.93 -13.02
CA HIS A 536 -14.90 -15.82 -13.79
C HIS A 536 -13.42 -15.57 -13.45
N PHE A 537 -13.08 -15.62 -12.15
CA PHE A 537 -11.69 -15.49 -11.69
C PHE A 537 -10.80 -16.62 -12.24
N THR A 538 -11.29 -17.86 -12.21
CA THR A 538 -10.56 -19.04 -12.67
C THR A 538 -10.33 -19.01 -14.19
N GLU A 539 -11.36 -18.66 -14.97
CA GLU A 539 -11.26 -18.53 -16.43
C GLU A 539 -10.24 -17.46 -16.82
N GLY A 540 -10.37 -16.25 -16.26
CA GLY A 540 -9.46 -15.16 -16.56
C GLY A 540 -8.01 -15.45 -16.18
N LEU A 541 -7.78 -16.07 -15.02
CA LEU A 541 -6.43 -16.45 -14.62
C LEU A 541 -5.82 -17.53 -15.54
N SER A 542 -6.63 -18.53 -15.92
CA SER A 542 -6.21 -19.61 -16.82
C SER A 542 -5.85 -19.09 -18.21
N GLU A 543 -6.61 -18.14 -18.74
CA GLU A 543 -6.32 -17.48 -20.01
C GLU A 543 -5.00 -16.72 -19.96
N VAL A 544 -4.78 -15.92 -18.90
CA VAL A 544 -3.52 -15.18 -18.72
C VAL A 544 -2.32 -16.13 -18.62
N PHE A 545 -2.42 -17.17 -17.78
CA PHE A 545 -1.32 -18.13 -17.58
C PHE A 545 -1.02 -18.90 -18.87
N SER A 546 -2.04 -19.27 -19.64
CA SER A 546 -1.86 -19.94 -20.93
C SER A 546 -1.12 -19.07 -21.95
N ARG A 547 -1.46 -17.78 -22.01
CA ARG A 547 -0.74 -16.80 -22.86
C ARG A 547 0.70 -16.62 -22.43
N MET A 548 0.94 -16.47 -21.12
CA MET A 548 2.29 -16.36 -20.58
C MET A 548 3.11 -17.63 -20.86
N ALA A 549 2.52 -18.81 -20.70
CA ALA A 549 3.17 -20.08 -21.02
C ALA A 549 3.54 -20.21 -22.50
N ASN A 550 2.69 -19.74 -23.42
CA ASN A 550 3.01 -19.70 -24.86
C ASN A 550 4.16 -18.75 -25.19
N ALA A 551 4.21 -17.60 -24.49
CA ALA A 551 5.24 -16.59 -24.66
C ALA A 551 6.59 -16.98 -24.04
N LEU A 552 6.60 -17.86 -23.03
CA LEU A 552 7.81 -18.32 -22.37
C LEU A 552 8.65 -19.23 -23.27
N LYS A 553 9.97 -19.07 -23.23
CA LYS A 553 10.90 -20.03 -23.82
C LYS A 553 10.76 -21.40 -23.13
N PRO A 554 10.99 -22.52 -23.83
CA PRO A 554 10.93 -23.84 -23.21
C PRO A 554 11.79 -23.93 -21.95
N GLY A 555 11.18 -24.36 -20.85
CA GLY A 555 11.84 -24.46 -19.55
C GLY A 555 12.07 -23.14 -18.82
N ALA A 556 11.65 -21.99 -19.34
CA ALA A 556 11.68 -20.71 -18.61
C ALA A 556 10.63 -20.69 -17.48
N PRO A 557 10.87 -19.95 -16.37
CA PRO A 557 9.96 -19.97 -15.24
C PRO A 557 8.80 -18.99 -15.41
N LEU A 558 7.59 -19.46 -15.07
CA LEU A 558 6.51 -18.63 -14.55
C LEU A 558 6.56 -18.74 -13.02
N ALA A 559 7.02 -17.68 -12.35
CA ALA A 559 7.17 -17.63 -10.89
C ALA A 559 6.25 -16.58 -10.29
N PHE A 560 5.44 -16.95 -9.30
CA PHE A 560 4.51 -16.02 -8.67
C PHE A 560 4.29 -16.31 -7.19
N THR A 561 3.86 -15.28 -6.47
CA THR A 561 3.58 -15.35 -5.04
C THR A 561 2.08 -15.37 -4.80
N TYR A 562 1.61 -16.23 -3.89
CA TYR A 562 0.19 -16.37 -3.58
C TYR A 562 0.00 -16.89 -2.15
N HIS A 563 -1.09 -16.49 -1.52
CA HIS A 563 -1.51 -16.95 -0.19
C HIS A 563 -3.01 -16.74 -0.02
N HIS A 564 -3.66 -17.67 0.66
CA HIS A 564 -5.01 -17.47 1.16
C HIS A 564 -5.20 -18.25 2.45
N ASN A 565 -6.16 -17.83 3.28
CA ASN A 565 -6.46 -18.47 4.56
C ASN A 565 -7.22 -19.79 4.42
N THR A 566 -7.71 -20.10 3.22
CA THR A 566 -8.53 -21.26 2.91
C THR A 566 -7.94 -21.98 1.70
N LEU A 567 -8.05 -23.31 1.67
CA LEU A 567 -7.45 -24.14 0.61
C LEU A 567 -8.21 -23.98 -0.72
N GLU A 568 -9.51 -23.74 -0.67
CA GLU A 568 -10.40 -23.63 -1.82
C GLU A 568 -9.98 -22.48 -2.76
N ALA A 569 -9.39 -21.42 -2.19
CA ALA A 569 -8.86 -20.30 -2.97
C ALA A 569 -7.58 -20.65 -3.76
N TYR A 570 -6.99 -21.83 -3.55
CA TYR A 570 -5.88 -22.34 -4.37
C TYR A 570 -6.36 -23.20 -5.54
N HIS A 571 -7.64 -23.62 -5.57
CA HIS A 571 -8.16 -24.42 -6.68
C HIS A 571 -8.06 -23.68 -8.04
N PRO A 572 -8.42 -22.38 -8.15
CA PRO A 572 -8.22 -21.63 -9.39
C PRO A 572 -6.76 -21.57 -9.85
N ILE A 573 -5.82 -21.51 -8.90
CA ILE A 573 -4.38 -21.49 -9.19
C ILE A 573 -3.96 -22.83 -9.83
N ALA A 574 -4.42 -23.95 -9.26
CA ALA A 574 -4.12 -25.27 -9.81
C ALA A 574 -4.69 -25.44 -11.22
N VAL A 575 -5.95 -25.03 -11.43
CA VAL A 575 -6.60 -25.04 -12.75
C VAL A 575 -5.80 -24.21 -13.75
N ALA A 576 -5.45 -22.97 -13.41
CA ALA A 576 -4.73 -22.07 -14.32
C ALA A 576 -3.35 -22.60 -14.73
N ILE A 577 -2.61 -23.24 -13.81
CA ILE A 577 -1.31 -23.86 -14.12
C ILE A 577 -1.48 -25.05 -15.06
N LEU A 578 -2.48 -25.92 -14.80
CA LEU A 578 -2.75 -27.12 -15.59
C LEU A 578 -3.27 -26.77 -17.00
N ASP A 579 -4.16 -25.78 -17.11
CA ASP A 579 -4.67 -25.27 -18.39
C ASP A 579 -3.55 -24.64 -19.23
N ALA A 580 -2.61 -23.94 -18.59
CA ALA A 580 -1.42 -23.42 -19.24
C ALA A 580 -0.43 -24.52 -19.70
N GLY A 581 -0.65 -25.78 -19.31
CA GLY A 581 0.25 -26.88 -19.63
C GLY A 581 1.57 -26.83 -18.87
N LEU A 582 1.60 -26.15 -17.73
CA LEU A 582 2.78 -26.03 -16.89
C LEU A 582 2.76 -27.08 -15.79
N THR A 583 3.95 -27.43 -15.30
CA THR A 583 4.15 -28.20 -14.08
C THR A 583 4.68 -27.28 -13.00
N CYS A 584 4.13 -27.34 -11.79
CA CYS A 584 4.69 -26.64 -10.64
C CYS A 584 5.90 -27.41 -10.08
N SER A 585 7.11 -26.95 -10.40
CA SER A 585 8.37 -27.59 -10.00
C SER A 585 8.74 -27.33 -8.54
N ALA A 586 8.34 -26.19 -7.97
CA ALA A 586 8.63 -25.84 -6.59
C ALA A 586 7.50 -25.00 -5.96
N SER A 587 7.34 -25.15 -4.65
CA SER A 587 6.54 -24.27 -3.78
C SER A 587 7.43 -23.85 -2.62
N LEU A 588 7.81 -22.56 -2.56
CA LEU A 588 8.81 -22.05 -1.61
C LEU A 588 8.19 -21.01 -0.66
N PRO A 589 8.46 -21.03 0.65
CA PRO A 589 7.90 -20.04 1.57
C PRO A 589 8.71 -18.74 1.61
N CYS A 590 8.04 -17.59 1.64
CA CYS A 590 8.70 -16.31 1.91
C CYS A 590 7.80 -15.31 2.65
N PRO A 591 8.33 -14.57 3.65
CA PRO A 591 7.65 -13.41 4.22
C PRO A 591 7.28 -12.38 3.16
N ALA A 592 6.01 -12.01 3.16
CA ALA A 592 5.39 -11.15 2.16
C ALA A 592 4.45 -10.10 2.79
N GLU A 593 3.99 -10.30 4.03
CA GLU A 593 3.15 -9.34 4.76
C GLU A 593 3.73 -8.85 6.12
N MET A 594 3.25 -7.69 6.57
CA MET A 594 3.74 -7.06 7.81
C MET A 594 2.92 -7.54 9.00
N GLY A 595 3.53 -8.29 9.93
CA GLY A 595 2.84 -8.81 11.12
C GLY A 595 2.22 -7.77 12.07
N ALA A 596 2.64 -6.51 11.97
CA ALA A 596 2.09 -5.38 12.72
C ALA A 596 1.02 -4.58 11.93
N SER A 597 0.63 -5.01 10.73
CA SER A 597 -0.39 -4.31 9.95
C SER A 597 -1.71 -4.34 10.72
N ILE A 598 -2.44 -3.21 10.72
CA ILE A 598 -3.70 -3.07 11.47
C ILE A 598 -4.74 -4.12 11.02
N HIS A 599 -4.55 -4.67 9.81
CA HIS A 599 -5.42 -5.66 9.18
C HIS A 599 -5.16 -7.10 9.62
N ILE A 600 -3.93 -7.44 10.01
CA ILE A 600 -3.57 -8.83 10.40
C ILE A 600 -3.17 -8.96 11.87
N ASN A 601 -2.79 -7.86 12.52
CA ASN A 601 -2.43 -7.85 13.93
C ASN A 601 -3.65 -8.25 14.79
N GLY A 602 -3.52 -9.36 15.51
CA GLY A 602 -4.63 -9.95 16.27
C GLY A 602 -5.49 -10.95 15.49
N THR A 603 -5.16 -11.25 14.23
CA THR A 603 -5.85 -12.25 13.40
C THR A 603 -5.01 -13.52 13.25
N ALA A 604 -5.61 -14.59 12.70
CA ALA A 604 -4.94 -15.85 12.37
C ALA A 604 -4.38 -15.88 10.92
N SER A 605 -4.24 -14.71 10.29
CA SER A 605 -3.78 -14.56 8.90
C SER A 605 -2.27 -14.79 8.77
N SER A 606 -1.83 -15.35 7.65
CA SER A 606 -0.42 -15.59 7.38
C SER A 606 0.33 -14.31 6.98
N ILE A 607 1.63 -14.27 7.28
CA ILE A 607 2.58 -13.34 6.67
C ILE A 607 3.52 -13.97 5.65
N ILE A 608 3.40 -15.28 5.47
CA ILE A 608 4.17 -16.07 4.52
C ILE A 608 3.32 -16.25 3.28
N ASP A 609 3.91 -16.00 2.12
CA ASP A 609 3.37 -16.41 0.84
C ASP A 609 4.02 -17.71 0.39
N THR A 610 3.28 -18.47 -0.41
CA THR A 610 3.83 -19.54 -1.25
C THR A 610 4.28 -18.95 -2.58
N ILE A 611 5.54 -19.16 -2.91
CA ILE A 611 6.10 -18.89 -4.23
C ILE A 611 5.96 -20.15 -5.06
N PHE A 612 5.11 -20.12 -6.08
CA PHE A 612 4.98 -21.19 -7.06
C PHE A 612 5.99 -20.94 -8.19
N VAL A 613 6.78 -21.96 -8.53
CA VAL A 613 7.67 -21.96 -9.69
C VAL A 613 7.13 -22.98 -10.67
N CYS A 614 6.76 -22.53 -11.87
CA CYS A 614 6.11 -23.35 -12.87
C CYS A 614 6.90 -23.33 -14.19
N ARG A 615 7.04 -24.49 -14.83
CA ARG A 615 7.77 -24.66 -16.10
C ARG A 615 7.05 -25.64 -17.02
N SER A 616 7.25 -25.49 -18.33
CA SER A 616 6.76 -26.47 -19.31
C SER A 616 7.57 -27.77 -19.33
N THR A 617 8.85 -27.69 -18.97
CA THR A 617 9.76 -28.84 -18.83
C THR A 617 10.85 -28.52 -17.81
N GLY A 618 11.40 -29.54 -17.17
CA GLY A 618 12.49 -29.35 -16.22
C GLY A 618 12.83 -30.59 -15.42
N LYS A 619 13.45 -30.38 -14.27
CA LYS A 619 13.78 -31.44 -13.32
C LYS A 619 13.43 -31.02 -11.89
N VAL A 620 12.85 -31.94 -11.13
CA VAL A 620 12.58 -31.79 -9.69
C VAL A 620 13.29 -32.89 -8.90
N PRO A 621 13.71 -32.64 -7.65
CA PRO A 621 14.18 -33.70 -6.79
C PRO A 621 13.11 -34.75 -6.49
N ARG A 622 13.48 -36.04 -6.45
CA ARG A 622 12.53 -37.12 -6.10
C ARG A 622 11.90 -36.92 -4.71
N GLY A 623 12.68 -36.40 -3.77
CA GLY A 623 12.24 -36.12 -2.40
C GLY A 623 11.15 -35.06 -2.31
N TRP A 624 10.94 -34.25 -3.36
CA TRP A 624 9.87 -33.24 -3.38
C TRP A 624 8.52 -33.79 -3.84
N ILE A 625 8.45 -35.04 -4.29
CA ILE A 625 7.21 -35.68 -4.73
C ILE A 625 6.69 -36.57 -3.60
N ALA A 626 5.73 -36.03 -2.86
CA ALA A 626 5.02 -36.69 -1.78
C ALA A 626 3.68 -37.25 -2.27
N GLU A 627 3.33 -38.46 -1.82
CA GLU A 627 2.08 -39.15 -2.13
C GLU A 627 1.21 -39.33 -0.88
N ARG A 628 1.81 -39.23 0.31
CA ARG A 628 1.14 -39.45 1.60
C ARG A 628 1.17 -38.19 2.48
N PRO A 629 0.16 -37.96 3.35
CA PRO A 629 0.11 -36.78 4.21
C PRO A 629 1.32 -36.61 5.13
N GLU A 630 1.91 -37.72 5.60
CA GLU A 630 3.15 -37.72 6.40
C GLU A 630 4.35 -37.13 5.64
N GLU A 631 4.49 -37.46 4.35
CA GLU A 631 5.55 -36.95 3.48
C GLU A 631 5.34 -35.45 3.16
N VAL A 632 4.07 -35.02 3.03
CA VAL A 632 3.75 -33.59 2.90
C VAL A 632 4.12 -32.84 4.19
N ALA A 633 3.87 -33.43 5.36
CA ALA A 633 4.26 -32.84 6.64
C ALA A 633 5.79 -32.72 6.76
N GLU A 634 6.56 -33.70 6.29
CA GLU A 634 8.03 -33.62 6.24
C GLU A 634 8.53 -32.44 5.38
N LEU A 635 7.91 -32.21 4.21
CA LEU A 635 8.22 -31.06 3.36
C LEU A 635 7.93 -29.73 4.08
N VAL A 636 6.78 -29.64 4.76
CA VAL A 636 6.41 -28.47 5.55
C VAL A 636 7.39 -28.25 6.69
N CYS A 637 7.79 -29.28 7.43
CA CYS A 637 8.76 -29.17 8.53
C CYS A 637 10.14 -28.69 8.04
N ASN A 638 10.61 -29.18 6.89
CA ASN A 638 11.85 -28.69 6.29
C ASN A 638 11.77 -27.18 5.94
N ASP A 639 10.64 -26.73 5.39
CA ASP A 639 10.39 -25.31 5.12
C ASP A 639 10.36 -24.47 6.41
N LEU A 640 9.73 -24.97 7.47
CA LEU A 640 9.72 -24.31 8.78
C LEU A 640 11.12 -24.17 9.36
N ASP A 641 11.96 -25.18 9.24
CA ASP A 641 13.35 -25.12 9.68
C ASP A 641 14.17 -24.12 8.89
N GLN A 642 13.96 -24.02 7.58
CA GLN A 642 14.58 -22.99 6.75
C GLN A 642 14.12 -21.57 7.15
N LEU A 643 12.82 -21.38 7.39
CA LEU A 643 12.28 -20.10 7.88
C LEU A 643 12.83 -19.71 9.26
N ARG A 644 12.96 -20.67 10.19
CA ARG A 644 13.55 -20.47 11.52
C ARG A 644 15.01 -20.02 11.42
N ARG A 645 15.79 -20.62 10.52
CA ARG A 645 17.17 -20.19 10.20
C ARG A 645 17.21 -18.77 9.60
N GLY A 646 16.12 -18.33 8.95
CA GLY A 646 15.90 -16.96 8.49
C GLY A 646 15.41 -15.99 9.58
N ASN A 647 15.34 -16.41 10.84
CA ASN A 647 14.80 -15.65 11.98
C ASN A 647 13.31 -15.33 11.86
N VAL A 648 12.57 -16.15 11.12
CA VAL A 648 11.11 -16.11 11.09
C VAL A 648 10.60 -17.06 12.17
N THR A 649 9.55 -16.64 12.88
CA THR A 649 8.82 -17.51 13.81
C THR A 649 7.44 -17.78 13.21
N PRO A 650 7.24 -18.90 12.51
CA PRO A 650 5.97 -19.20 11.84
C PRO A 650 4.83 -19.35 12.85
N THR A 651 3.66 -18.80 12.49
CA THR A 651 2.39 -18.97 13.19
C THR A 651 1.60 -20.15 12.62
N GLN A 652 0.49 -20.53 13.26
CA GLN A 652 -0.42 -21.53 12.68
C GLN A 652 -0.99 -21.10 11.31
N GLY A 653 -1.18 -19.79 11.09
CA GLY A 653 -1.58 -19.27 9.78
C GLY A 653 -0.51 -19.49 8.72
N ASP A 654 0.76 -19.29 9.08
CA ASP A 654 1.90 -19.51 8.19
C ASP A 654 2.07 -20.99 7.85
N ILE A 655 1.98 -21.87 8.84
CA ILE A 655 2.09 -23.32 8.62
C ILE A 655 0.99 -23.82 7.68
N ARG A 656 -0.25 -23.32 7.83
CA ARG A 656 -1.36 -23.61 6.91
C ARG A 656 -1.04 -23.18 5.48
N CYS A 657 -0.54 -21.95 5.30
CA CYS A 657 -0.21 -21.44 3.97
C CYS A 657 0.84 -22.29 3.27
N ILE A 658 1.90 -22.69 3.98
CA ILE A 658 2.96 -23.55 3.45
C ILE A 658 2.39 -24.91 3.04
N ALA A 659 1.55 -25.52 3.90
CA ALA A 659 0.92 -26.80 3.60
C ALA A 659 -0.02 -26.72 2.39
N PHE A 660 -0.83 -25.66 2.27
CA PHE A 660 -1.69 -25.43 1.10
C PHE A 660 -0.88 -25.30 -0.19
N GLY A 661 0.27 -24.62 -0.14
CA GLY A 661 1.20 -24.53 -1.25
C GLY A 661 1.68 -25.91 -1.74
N HIS A 662 2.13 -26.78 -0.82
CA HIS A 662 2.57 -28.13 -1.17
C HIS A 662 1.43 -29.01 -1.67
N LEU A 663 0.27 -29.00 -1.01
CA LEU A 663 -0.92 -29.75 -1.46
C LEU A 663 -1.33 -29.35 -2.89
N THR A 664 -1.31 -28.04 -3.18
CA THR A 664 -1.61 -27.50 -4.52
C THR A 664 -0.59 -27.96 -5.55
N ARG A 665 0.70 -27.85 -5.24
CA ARG A 665 1.78 -28.31 -6.13
C ARG A 665 1.68 -29.79 -6.44
N LEU A 666 1.39 -30.63 -5.45
CA LEU A 666 1.31 -32.08 -5.62
C LEU A 666 0.06 -32.49 -6.39
N ALA A 667 -1.07 -31.82 -6.18
CA ALA A 667 -2.28 -32.03 -6.99
C ALA A 667 -2.00 -31.73 -8.48
N ILE A 668 -1.35 -30.60 -8.78
CA ILE A 668 -0.91 -30.27 -10.15
C ILE A 668 0.00 -31.36 -10.70
N TRP A 669 0.99 -31.80 -9.92
CA TRP A 669 1.90 -32.86 -10.33
C TRP A 669 1.12 -34.13 -10.72
N GLN A 670 0.21 -34.60 -9.88
CA GLN A 670 -0.49 -35.87 -10.13
C GLN A 670 -1.49 -35.78 -11.29
N LEU A 671 -2.15 -34.64 -11.47
CA LEU A 671 -3.20 -34.48 -12.47
C LEU A 671 -2.68 -34.11 -13.87
N ARG A 672 -1.45 -33.56 -13.99
CA ARG A 672 -0.92 -33.01 -15.26
C ARG A 672 -0.98 -33.95 -16.48
N GLN A 673 -0.87 -35.26 -16.27
CA GLN A 673 -0.83 -36.24 -17.37
C GLN A 673 -2.21 -36.58 -17.92
N SER A 674 -3.25 -36.44 -17.10
CA SER A 674 -4.64 -36.77 -17.44
C SER A 674 -5.52 -35.53 -17.53
N TRP A 675 -4.95 -34.33 -17.46
CA TRP A 675 -5.71 -33.09 -17.45
C TRP A 675 -6.26 -32.76 -18.84
N ASP A 676 -7.59 -32.67 -18.95
CA ASP A 676 -8.26 -32.19 -20.16
C ASP A 676 -8.61 -30.71 -20.04
N ARG A 677 -7.99 -29.90 -20.89
CA ARG A 677 -8.17 -28.43 -20.91
C ARG A 677 -9.53 -28.02 -21.47
N ALA A 678 -10.22 -28.89 -22.18
CA ALA A 678 -11.53 -28.59 -22.79
C ALA A 678 -12.70 -28.72 -21.81
N MET A 679 -12.48 -29.23 -20.59
CA MET A 679 -13.52 -29.38 -19.57
C MET A 679 -14.08 -28.02 -19.11
N PRO A 680 -15.37 -27.95 -18.73
CA PRO A 680 -15.94 -26.78 -18.06
C PRO A 680 -15.21 -26.44 -16.75
N VAL A 681 -15.15 -25.15 -16.38
CA VAL A 681 -14.42 -24.70 -15.19
C VAL A 681 -14.98 -25.28 -13.90
N GLU A 682 -16.30 -25.40 -13.76
CA GLU A 682 -16.93 -26.05 -12.61
C GLU A 682 -16.42 -27.49 -12.41
N GLU A 683 -16.30 -28.26 -13.49
CA GLU A 683 -15.80 -29.64 -13.46
C GLU A 683 -14.31 -29.68 -13.10
N LYS A 684 -13.50 -28.78 -13.67
CA LYS A 684 -12.08 -28.63 -13.32
C LYS A 684 -11.89 -28.32 -11.83
N LEU A 685 -12.62 -27.35 -11.29
CA LEU A 685 -12.58 -27.00 -9.87
C LEU A 685 -13.00 -28.18 -8.99
N PHE A 686 -14.03 -28.93 -9.39
CA PHE A 686 -14.48 -30.13 -8.69
C PHE A 686 -13.42 -31.23 -8.67
N ILE A 687 -12.72 -31.48 -9.78
CA ILE A 687 -11.64 -32.47 -9.86
C ILE A 687 -10.50 -32.10 -8.90
N ILE A 688 -10.08 -30.83 -8.87
CA ILE A 688 -9.05 -30.34 -7.95
C ILE A 688 -9.48 -30.53 -6.50
N SER A 689 -10.67 -30.06 -6.13
CA SER A 689 -11.22 -30.20 -4.77
C SER A 689 -11.27 -31.66 -4.34
N SER A 690 -11.86 -32.51 -5.18
CA SER A 690 -12.00 -33.95 -4.92
C SER A 690 -10.66 -34.64 -4.75
N HIS A 691 -9.65 -34.24 -5.51
CA HIS A 691 -8.30 -34.81 -5.42
C HIS A 691 -7.60 -34.42 -4.11
N MET A 692 -7.69 -33.15 -3.71
CA MET A 692 -7.13 -32.67 -2.45
C MET A 692 -7.82 -33.28 -1.23
N GLU A 693 -9.15 -33.44 -1.29
CA GLU A 693 -9.95 -34.10 -0.25
C GLU A 693 -9.61 -35.59 -0.11
N LYS A 694 -9.48 -36.32 -1.23
CA LYS A 694 -9.07 -37.74 -1.23
C LYS A 694 -7.69 -37.95 -0.64
N SER A 695 -6.81 -36.96 -0.77
CA SER A 695 -5.48 -36.94 -0.14
C SER A 695 -5.53 -36.61 1.37
N GLY A 696 -6.72 -36.44 1.95
CA GLY A 696 -6.94 -36.11 3.35
C GLY A 696 -6.84 -34.61 3.68
N GLY A 697 -6.53 -33.77 2.69
CA GLY A 697 -6.38 -32.33 2.82
C GLY A 697 -5.43 -31.88 3.93
N PHE A 698 -5.58 -30.65 4.39
CA PHE A 698 -4.76 -30.13 5.49
C PHE A 698 -5.00 -30.83 6.83
N ALA A 699 -6.22 -31.34 7.06
CA ALA A 699 -6.54 -32.02 8.32
C ALA A 699 -5.68 -33.29 8.52
N ALA A 700 -5.42 -34.06 7.46
CA ALA A 700 -4.53 -35.21 7.52
C ALA A 700 -3.07 -34.79 7.72
N VAL A 701 -2.58 -33.80 6.98
CA VAL A 701 -1.20 -33.28 7.12
C VAL A 701 -0.97 -32.75 8.54
N ALA A 702 -1.93 -32.01 9.10
CA ALA A 702 -1.83 -31.42 10.43
C ALA A 702 -1.66 -32.44 11.56
N GLN A 703 -2.12 -33.69 11.39
CA GLN A 703 -1.91 -34.76 12.37
C GLN A 703 -0.43 -35.14 12.49
N PHE A 704 0.33 -35.04 11.41
CA PHE A 704 1.76 -35.38 11.36
C PHE A 704 2.68 -34.19 11.67
N LEU A 705 2.17 -32.96 11.66
CA LEU A 705 2.92 -31.77 12.06
C LEU A 705 3.18 -31.69 13.58
N GLY A 706 2.47 -32.49 14.39
CA GLY A 706 2.75 -32.66 15.82
C GLY A 706 2.92 -31.35 16.61
N ASP A 707 3.99 -31.29 17.40
CA ASP A 707 4.30 -30.14 18.28
C ASP A 707 4.56 -28.85 17.50
N ASP A 708 5.08 -28.91 16.27
CA ASP A 708 5.37 -27.71 15.48
C ASP A 708 4.10 -26.89 15.16
N PHE A 709 2.97 -27.56 14.95
CA PHE A 709 1.69 -26.88 14.74
C PHE A 709 0.98 -26.55 16.06
N VAL A 710 0.98 -27.47 17.03
CA VAL A 710 0.25 -27.31 18.30
C VAL A 710 0.87 -26.21 19.17
N SER A 711 2.21 -26.10 19.20
CA SER A 711 2.94 -25.11 19.99
C SER A 711 3.06 -23.73 19.32
N ALA A 712 2.82 -23.63 18.01
CA ALA A 712 2.88 -22.38 17.28
C ALA A 712 1.80 -21.39 17.73
N SER A 713 2.16 -20.12 17.78
CA SER A 713 1.21 -19.08 18.18
C SER A 713 0.02 -19.01 17.22
N LYS A 714 -1.19 -18.90 17.79
CA LYS A 714 -2.43 -18.63 17.05
C LYS A 714 -2.52 -17.19 16.55
N VAL A 715 -1.76 -16.29 17.16
CA VAL A 715 -1.80 -14.84 16.93
C VAL A 715 -0.39 -14.30 16.73
N GLN A 716 -0.25 -13.29 15.89
CA GLN A 716 1.04 -12.72 15.57
C GLN A 716 1.66 -11.95 16.76
N HIS A 717 2.90 -12.29 17.12
CA HIS A 717 3.70 -11.56 18.11
C HIS A 717 5.05 -11.17 17.51
N ALA A 718 5.45 -9.91 17.68
CA ALA A 718 6.68 -9.38 17.11
C ALA A 718 7.92 -9.78 17.94
N THR A 719 8.58 -10.88 17.58
CA THR A 719 9.90 -11.23 18.12
C THR A 719 10.76 -11.93 17.08
N THR A 720 12.01 -11.51 16.95
CA THR A 720 13.06 -12.18 16.16
C THR A 720 14.16 -12.67 17.10
N ARG A 721 14.57 -13.94 17.01
CA ARG A 721 15.79 -14.51 17.63
C ARG A 721 16.67 -15.16 16.56
N GLU A 722 17.99 -15.16 16.79
CA GLU A 722 19.04 -15.61 15.85
C GLU A 722 19.77 -16.87 16.36
N GLU A 723 19.90 -17.92 15.53
CA GLU A 723 20.95 -18.96 15.63
C GLU A 723 21.32 -19.55 14.23
N ARG A 724 22.54 -20.12 14.10
CA ARG A 724 23.21 -20.59 12.85
C ARG A 724 23.55 -22.09 12.89
N ALA A 725 23.47 -22.81 11.75
CA ALA A 725 24.51 -23.71 11.16
C ALA A 725 23.98 -24.53 9.93
N PHE A 726 24.82 -25.38 9.33
CA PHE A 726 25.08 -25.61 7.88
C PHE A 726 24.76 -27.03 7.29
N TYR A 727 24.74 -27.08 5.93
CA TYR A 727 24.97 -28.15 4.91
C TYR A 727 24.08 -29.42 4.76
N GLY A 728 23.29 -29.46 3.66
CA GLY A 728 23.48 -30.22 2.39
C GLY A 728 23.54 -31.76 2.36
N THR A 729 22.74 -32.37 1.46
CA THR A 729 23.02 -33.67 0.79
C THR A 729 22.33 -33.76 -0.60
N SER A 730 22.85 -34.67 -1.44
CA SER A 730 22.58 -34.87 -2.88
C SER A 730 21.25 -35.54 -3.19
N GLU A 731 20.62 -35.19 -4.32
CA GLU A 731 19.35 -35.77 -4.75
C GLU A 731 19.36 -36.24 -6.20
N ASP A 732 18.75 -37.40 -6.43
CA ASP A 732 18.32 -37.89 -7.73
C ASP A 732 17.15 -37.03 -8.25
N TYR A 733 17.19 -36.71 -9.55
CA TYR A 733 16.23 -35.79 -10.19
C TYR A 733 15.28 -36.54 -11.14
N ILE A 734 13.99 -36.21 -11.07
CA ILE A 734 12.96 -36.63 -12.03
C ILE A 734 12.79 -35.54 -13.09
N SER A 735 12.76 -35.93 -14.36
CA SER A 735 12.45 -35.00 -15.46
C SER A 735 10.95 -34.97 -15.74
N PHE A 736 10.45 -33.83 -16.20
CA PHE A 736 9.06 -33.65 -16.63
C PHE A 736 8.97 -32.81 -17.91
#